data_AF-A0A1E7WLT3-F1
#
_entry.id   AF-A0A1E7WLT3-F1
#
_cell.length_a   1.000
_cell.length_b   1.000
_cell.length_c   1.000
_cell.angle_alpha   90.00
_cell.angle_beta   90.00
_cell.angle_gamma   90.00
#
_symmetry.space_group_name_H-M   'P 1'
#
loop_
_entity.id
_entity.type
_entity.pdbx_description
1 polymer ?
#
loop_
_entity_poly.entity_id
_entity_poly.type
_entity_poly.pdbx_seq_one_letter_code
_entity_poly.pdbx_strand_id
1 'polypeptide(L)'
;MFLPYMPDVARCELSLRELNQMWQLIESSAKMNCPAEARLLLPAMVATRTGFAHLEQALIANLVQEKVNQVLANLGTQARYAIDILVRNLFERTADVGFLATDADLCSFVAGDDHAGASLDTVRRRLAAYRDKYTVYDEILLLDTAGRVLVQADMATPVARSVDPLLAATLATDGYVETFRTTDLRPGKPRALVYSHRMRDPQSGEVVGVLCLCFNFEQEMDAIFAAYRDPSHRANMLLLDADNRVVSSADPLWIPAGVPVPVNPDGSARPLLFGGREYLVQTFGCNVYQGYPGPAGWKAQLMVPLDLAFRNGGVDAIAGVDAQLVQGLLSHAQAFSPPLHELMTAVTRTTRTIGRIVWNGKVTSHAEDNRGGAAGAGSSRLNTILDQISGTGARSDALFSRSIRDLYQTVLAASVGQAELTSQLLVDMLDRNLYERANDCRWWALTAQLRRGLAEGDAAAAAAMGAVLAQINRLYTVYARLFVYDRQGRILAATGAQPLPRTHVDADTLGHVCALRSELDHHVELFAPSALYDGAPTFIYHAAIRHPEQASVVGGIGVVFDAGPELANMLHSGVAGRRNMQAYFITPERQVLASTDAVHPPGATLALKAEQLAALLAASDHNGRGSGSVIMEHDGQYVIAACSRAAGYREFRAHAGVEQPVLALLLESFGPVRDRRELAALGAQAMQVESAQGMQEAGTGTDYAIFHAGRALMALPARSIQEAVPFTRVQRAAGNNPARVGMLDVAPGGGSKQFVWVFDLALLATGRAAVVTDNSQVMLVRLSTSTCAGTIGLLVDDLHSVQQFADDALTASPMGTDAQALAPRLIKANGGNLLIEEIDLERLAVRLRV
;
A
#
# COMPACT_ATOMS: atom_id res chain seq x y z
N MET A 1 18.67 18.24 -4.61
CA MET A 1 18.32 17.89 -6.00
C MET A 1 16.83 18.04 -6.25
N PHE A 2 15.95 17.31 -5.54
CA PHE A 2 14.50 17.36 -5.79
C PHE A 2 13.73 18.52 -5.12
N LEU A 3 14.28 19.12 -4.06
CA LEU A 3 13.63 20.19 -3.29
C LEU A 3 13.02 21.34 -4.12
N PRO A 4 13.67 21.86 -5.20
CA PRO A 4 13.08 22.92 -6.02
C PRO A 4 11.73 22.58 -6.66
N TYR A 5 11.43 21.28 -6.81
CA TYR A 5 10.18 20.79 -7.40
C TYR A 5 9.09 20.52 -6.35
N MET A 6 9.38 20.70 -5.06
CA MET A 6 8.48 20.43 -3.93
C MET A 6 8.17 21.72 -3.16
N PRO A 7 7.24 22.56 -3.64
CA PRO A 7 7.01 23.90 -3.08
C PRO A 7 6.54 23.87 -1.62
N ASP A 8 5.83 22.84 -1.21
CA ASP A 8 5.39 22.65 0.17
C ASP A 8 6.54 22.29 1.11
N VAL A 9 7.45 21.40 0.69
CA VAL A 9 8.66 21.08 1.45
C VAL A 9 9.61 22.27 1.51
N ALA A 10 9.74 23.03 0.42
CA ALA A 10 10.54 24.26 0.40
C ALA A 10 10.00 25.32 1.38
N ARG A 11 8.66 25.46 1.50
CA ARG A 11 8.03 26.33 2.52
C ARG A 11 8.28 25.84 3.95
N CYS A 12 8.27 24.51 4.17
CA CYS A 12 8.61 23.92 5.46
C CYS A 12 10.08 24.23 5.82
N GLU A 13 11.01 24.04 4.88
CA GLU A 13 12.43 24.36 5.07
C GLU A 13 12.61 25.84 5.44
N LEU A 14 11.91 26.75 4.76
CA LEU A 14 11.99 28.17 5.06
C LEU A 14 11.49 28.50 6.48
N SER A 15 10.35 27.92 6.88
CA SER A 15 9.81 28.08 8.25
C SER A 15 10.77 27.57 9.34
N LEU A 16 11.43 26.44 9.09
CA LEU A 16 12.41 25.87 10.03
C LEU A 16 13.69 26.71 10.10
N ARG A 17 14.17 27.25 8.97
CA ARG A 17 15.30 28.18 8.94
C ARG A 17 15.02 29.46 9.72
N GLU A 18 13.82 30.02 9.61
CA GLU A 18 13.39 31.20 10.38
C GLU A 18 13.41 30.91 11.89
N LEU A 19 12.96 29.73 12.32
CA LEU A 19 13.07 29.28 13.72
C LEU A 19 14.53 29.20 14.18
N ASN A 20 15.40 28.62 13.36
CA ASN A 20 16.82 28.50 13.68
C ASN A 20 17.50 29.89 13.81
N GLN A 21 17.12 30.85 12.97
CA GLN A 21 17.57 32.24 13.10
C GLN A 21 17.08 32.89 14.40
N MET A 22 15.83 32.67 14.80
CA MET A 22 15.33 33.16 16.09
C MET A 22 16.12 32.59 17.26
N TRP A 23 16.49 31.30 17.22
CA TRP A 23 17.36 30.71 18.25
C TRP A 23 18.75 31.38 18.32
N GLN A 24 19.34 31.74 17.17
CA GLN A 24 20.61 32.48 17.14
C GLN A 24 20.49 33.88 17.72
N LEU A 25 19.37 34.58 17.45
CA LEU A 25 19.10 35.89 18.02
C LEU A 25 18.94 35.81 19.55
N ILE A 26 18.20 34.83 20.06
CA ILE A 26 18.04 34.61 21.51
C ILE A 26 19.40 34.29 22.15
N GLU A 27 20.23 33.45 21.52
CA GLU A 27 21.59 33.14 22.01
C GLU A 27 22.46 34.41 22.09
N SER A 28 22.45 35.24 21.05
CA SER A 28 23.22 36.49 21.03
C SER A 28 22.73 37.50 22.07
N SER A 29 21.41 37.62 22.23
CA SER A 29 20.78 38.48 23.24
C SER A 29 21.12 38.03 24.66
N ALA A 30 21.12 36.72 24.92
CA ALA A 30 21.50 36.15 26.21
C ALA A 30 22.98 36.44 26.55
N LYS A 31 23.88 36.30 25.55
CA LYS A 31 25.31 36.65 25.70
C LYS A 31 25.53 38.13 26.04
N MET A 32 24.76 39.02 25.43
CA MET A 32 24.92 40.47 25.60
C MET A 32 24.27 41.00 26.89
N ASN A 33 23.10 40.47 27.26
CA ASN A 33 22.26 41.07 28.30
C ASN A 33 22.38 40.41 29.68
N CYS A 34 22.82 39.14 29.77
CA CYS A 34 22.91 38.37 31.02
C CYS A 34 24.21 37.54 31.13
N PRO A 35 25.41 38.11 31.05
CA PRO A 35 26.66 37.36 30.86
C PRO A 35 27.08 36.46 32.04
N ALA A 36 26.62 36.73 33.27
CA ALA A 36 26.93 35.89 34.44
C ALA A 36 26.03 34.65 34.50
N GLU A 37 24.73 34.85 34.30
CA GLU A 37 23.68 33.84 34.32
C GLU A 37 23.70 32.99 33.05
N ALA A 38 24.07 33.61 31.91
CA ALA A 38 24.21 32.93 30.63
C ALA A 38 25.30 31.85 30.65
N ARG A 39 26.29 31.88 31.56
CA ARG A 39 27.30 30.79 31.67
C ARG A 39 26.66 29.42 31.97
N LEU A 40 25.52 29.40 32.67
CA LEU A 40 24.80 28.18 33.03
C LEU A 40 23.83 27.73 31.92
N LEU A 41 23.23 28.68 31.20
CA LEU A 41 22.21 28.42 30.18
C LEU A 41 22.77 28.25 28.77
N LEU A 42 23.86 28.94 28.42
CA LEU A 42 24.44 28.97 27.08
C LEU A 42 24.83 27.58 26.55
N PRO A 43 25.53 26.73 27.31
CA PRO A 43 25.88 25.39 26.82
C PRO A 43 24.63 24.58 26.45
N ALA A 44 23.57 24.72 27.25
CA ALA A 44 22.32 24.01 27.04
C ALA A 44 21.54 24.58 25.84
N MET A 45 21.50 25.91 25.67
CA MET A 45 20.91 26.56 24.50
C MET A 45 21.65 26.22 23.19
N VAL A 46 22.98 26.19 23.21
CA VAL A 46 23.80 25.80 22.06
C VAL A 46 23.54 24.34 21.70
N ALA A 47 23.48 23.45 22.69
CA ALA A 47 23.14 22.04 22.48
C ALA A 47 21.73 21.88 21.87
N THR A 48 20.74 22.59 22.40
CA THR A 48 19.36 22.63 21.85
C THR A 48 19.34 23.12 20.41
N ARG A 49 19.99 24.26 20.11
CA ARG A 49 20.06 24.82 18.75
C ARG A 49 20.68 23.83 17.77
N THR A 50 21.77 23.19 18.18
CA THR A 50 22.45 22.16 17.37
C THR A 50 21.54 20.96 17.13
N GLY A 51 20.81 20.51 18.16
CA GLY A 51 19.80 19.46 18.04
C GLY A 51 18.69 19.81 17.05
N PHE A 52 18.15 21.04 17.10
CA PHE A 52 17.13 21.49 16.14
C PHE A 52 17.66 21.61 14.72
N ALA A 53 18.88 22.12 14.53
CA ALA A 53 19.47 22.20 13.21
C ALA A 53 19.65 20.80 12.58
N HIS A 54 19.99 19.80 13.41
CA HIS A 54 20.04 18.41 12.96
C HIS A 54 18.64 17.85 12.64
N LEU A 55 17.65 18.11 13.50
CA LEU A 55 16.25 17.71 13.27
C LEU A 55 15.64 18.36 12.02
N GLU A 56 15.95 19.63 11.78
CA GLU A 56 15.58 20.37 10.56
C GLU A 56 16.11 19.64 9.32
N GLN A 57 17.42 19.39 9.27
CA GLN A 57 18.04 18.71 8.14
C GLN A 57 17.47 17.30 7.94
N ALA A 58 17.31 16.55 9.03
CA ALA A 58 16.77 15.19 8.97
C ALA A 58 15.30 15.17 8.53
N LEU A 59 14.46 16.09 9.01
CA LEU A 59 13.05 16.20 8.61
C LEU A 59 12.91 16.54 7.13
N ILE A 60 13.65 17.55 6.63
CA ILE A 60 13.61 17.93 5.21
C ILE A 60 14.12 16.80 4.33
N ALA A 61 15.22 16.13 4.71
CA ALA A 61 15.72 14.98 3.96
C ALA A 61 14.68 13.85 3.88
N ASN A 62 14.01 13.53 4.98
CA ASN A 62 12.96 12.50 5.00
C ASN A 62 11.72 12.91 4.19
N LEU A 63 11.25 14.16 4.30
CA LEU A 63 10.13 14.69 3.48
C LEU A 63 10.42 14.55 1.98
N VAL A 64 11.64 14.92 1.55
CA VAL A 64 12.06 14.80 0.16
C VAL A 64 12.12 13.33 -0.26
N GLN A 65 12.81 12.50 0.53
CA GLN A 65 13.00 11.09 0.20
C GLN A 65 11.68 10.34 0.12
N GLU A 66 10.77 10.58 1.06
CA GLU A 66 9.48 9.91 1.10
C GLU A 66 8.59 10.29 -0.09
N LYS A 67 8.58 11.58 -0.46
CA LYS A 67 7.87 12.01 -1.66
C LYS A 67 8.43 11.38 -2.95
N VAL A 68 9.75 11.26 -3.06
CA VAL A 68 10.39 10.61 -4.21
C VAL A 68 10.08 9.12 -4.23
N ASN A 69 10.23 8.44 -3.10
CA ASN A 69 9.90 7.02 -2.93
C ASN A 69 8.45 6.77 -3.31
N GLN A 70 7.55 7.66 -2.89
CA GLN A 70 6.15 7.50 -3.19
C GLN A 70 5.83 7.61 -4.68
N VAL A 71 6.39 8.60 -5.36
CA VAL A 71 6.24 8.71 -6.82
C VAL A 71 6.80 7.46 -7.50
N LEU A 72 8.01 7.02 -7.12
CA LEU A 72 8.63 5.83 -7.70
C LEU A 72 7.85 4.55 -7.42
N ALA A 73 7.29 4.37 -6.23
CA ALA A 73 6.47 3.21 -5.87
C ALA A 73 5.21 3.14 -6.75
N ASN A 74 4.53 4.28 -6.95
CA ASN A 74 3.37 4.36 -7.83
C ASN A 74 3.72 4.03 -9.28
N LEU A 75 4.75 4.68 -9.83
CA LEU A 75 5.20 4.41 -11.20
C LEU A 75 5.61 2.95 -11.38
N GLY A 76 6.33 2.39 -10.41
CA GLY A 76 6.82 1.02 -10.50
C GLY A 76 5.70 -0.01 -10.41
N THR A 77 4.68 0.25 -9.61
CA THR A 77 3.48 -0.57 -9.53
C THR A 77 2.75 -0.60 -10.89
N GLN A 78 2.50 0.57 -11.50
CA GLN A 78 1.88 0.68 -12.82
C GLN A 78 2.70 0.00 -13.92
N ALA A 79 4.01 0.21 -13.95
CA ALA A 79 4.90 -0.40 -14.94
C ALA A 79 4.89 -1.93 -14.86
N ARG A 80 5.03 -2.48 -13.64
CA ARG A 80 4.99 -3.93 -13.42
C ARG A 80 3.68 -4.53 -13.90
N TYR A 81 2.57 -3.88 -13.59
CA TYR A 81 1.25 -4.36 -13.98
C TYR A 81 1.06 -4.36 -15.50
N ALA A 82 1.50 -3.29 -16.18
CA ALA A 82 1.42 -3.22 -17.62
C ALA A 82 2.18 -4.37 -18.32
N ILE A 83 3.39 -4.71 -17.84
CA ILE A 83 4.16 -5.82 -18.43
C ILE A 83 3.60 -7.20 -18.06
N ASP A 84 3.18 -7.39 -16.80
CA ASP A 84 2.66 -8.69 -16.35
C ASP A 84 1.35 -9.06 -17.04
N ILE A 85 0.44 -8.09 -17.26
CA ILE A 85 -0.79 -8.32 -18.04
C ILE A 85 -0.46 -8.68 -19.48
N LEU A 86 0.43 -7.91 -20.11
CA LEU A 86 0.81 -8.14 -21.50
C LEU A 86 1.40 -9.54 -21.69
N VAL A 87 2.35 -9.95 -20.86
CA VAL A 87 3.00 -11.27 -20.96
C VAL A 87 1.98 -12.40 -20.79
N ARG A 88 1.06 -12.29 -19.84
CA ARG A 88 -0.01 -13.27 -19.64
C ARG A 88 -0.93 -13.36 -20.87
N ASN A 89 -1.31 -12.22 -21.43
CA ASN A 89 -2.14 -12.18 -22.64
C ASN A 89 -1.44 -12.81 -23.84
N LEU A 90 -0.13 -12.60 -23.98
CA LEU A 90 0.67 -13.16 -25.08
C LEU A 90 0.89 -14.68 -24.92
N PHE A 91 1.01 -15.17 -23.69
CA PHE A 91 1.14 -16.62 -23.43
C PHE A 91 -0.01 -17.42 -24.04
N GLU A 92 -1.25 -16.98 -23.86
CA GLU A 92 -2.45 -17.67 -24.36
C GLU A 92 -2.41 -17.84 -25.89
N ARG A 93 -1.84 -16.88 -26.61
CA ARG A 93 -1.71 -16.90 -28.08
C ARG A 93 -0.81 -18.04 -28.57
N THR A 94 0.11 -18.50 -27.73
CA THR A 94 1.00 -19.63 -28.04
C THR A 94 0.23 -20.96 -28.13
N ALA A 95 -0.79 -21.14 -27.27
CA ALA A 95 -1.68 -22.29 -27.31
C ALA A 95 -2.69 -22.18 -28.46
N ASP A 96 -3.24 -20.98 -28.67
CA ASP A 96 -4.21 -20.69 -29.73
C ASP A 96 -3.72 -21.05 -31.13
N VAL A 97 -2.52 -20.59 -31.50
CA VAL A 97 -1.95 -20.90 -32.82
C VAL A 97 -1.67 -22.40 -32.97
N GLY A 98 -1.25 -23.06 -31.89
CA GLY A 98 -0.99 -24.50 -31.87
C GLY A 98 -2.25 -25.32 -32.06
N PHE A 99 -3.36 -24.93 -31.42
CA PHE A 99 -4.64 -25.62 -31.56
C PHE A 99 -5.27 -25.36 -32.93
N LEU A 100 -5.38 -24.10 -33.35
CA LEU A 100 -6.03 -23.73 -34.61
C LEU A 100 -5.29 -24.30 -35.83
N ALA A 101 -3.96 -24.46 -35.76
CA ALA A 101 -3.17 -25.13 -36.82
C ALA A 101 -3.46 -26.63 -36.97
N THR A 102 -4.24 -27.22 -36.06
CA THR A 102 -4.70 -28.62 -36.13
C THR A 102 -6.17 -28.76 -36.50
N ASP A 103 -6.85 -27.66 -36.81
CA ASP A 103 -8.24 -27.68 -37.25
C ASP A 103 -8.38 -28.46 -38.56
N ALA A 104 -9.14 -29.56 -38.53
CA ALA A 104 -9.22 -30.49 -39.65
C ALA A 104 -9.81 -29.87 -40.93
N ASP A 105 -10.75 -28.94 -40.79
CA ASP A 105 -11.38 -28.29 -41.94
C ASP A 105 -10.40 -27.28 -42.57
N LEU A 106 -9.63 -26.54 -41.76
CA LEU A 106 -8.58 -25.64 -42.25
C LEU A 106 -7.42 -26.42 -42.88
N CYS A 107 -6.94 -27.49 -42.23
CA CYS A 107 -5.84 -28.30 -42.77
C CYS A 107 -6.22 -28.98 -44.08
N SER A 108 -7.45 -29.49 -44.20
CA SER A 108 -7.93 -30.10 -45.45
C SER A 108 -8.02 -29.08 -46.58
N PHE A 109 -8.41 -27.83 -46.29
CA PHE A 109 -8.43 -26.75 -47.27
C PHE A 109 -7.03 -26.36 -47.76
N VAL A 110 -6.05 -26.31 -46.86
CA VAL A 110 -4.65 -26.00 -47.21
C VAL A 110 -4.02 -27.14 -48.02
N ALA A 111 -4.38 -28.39 -47.72
CA ALA A 111 -3.88 -29.57 -48.44
C ALA A 111 -4.50 -29.78 -49.82
N GLY A 112 -5.73 -29.33 -50.05
CA GLY A 112 -6.46 -29.53 -51.30
C GLY A 112 -6.03 -28.59 -52.42
N ASP A 113 -6.42 -28.88 -53.66
CA ASP A 113 -6.08 -28.05 -54.83
C ASP A 113 -7.11 -26.91 -55.10
N ASP A 114 -8.32 -27.01 -54.54
CA ASP A 114 -9.41 -26.03 -54.72
C ASP A 114 -9.43 -24.98 -53.61
N HIS A 115 -8.76 -23.86 -53.88
CA HIS A 115 -8.71 -22.69 -53.01
C HIS A 115 -9.64 -21.56 -53.48
N ALA A 116 -10.73 -21.87 -54.19
CA ALA A 116 -11.66 -20.88 -54.73
C ALA A 116 -13.13 -21.22 -54.41
N GLY A 117 -14.04 -20.32 -54.82
CA GLY A 117 -15.49 -20.53 -54.75
C GLY A 117 -16.01 -20.90 -53.36
N ALA A 118 -16.87 -21.91 -53.29
CA ALA A 118 -17.57 -22.32 -52.06
C ALA A 118 -16.64 -22.86 -50.96
N SER A 119 -15.51 -23.46 -51.35
CA SER A 119 -14.47 -23.94 -50.42
C SER A 119 -13.84 -22.77 -49.65
N LEU A 120 -13.41 -21.75 -50.40
CA LEU A 120 -12.88 -20.51 -49.84
C LEU A 120 -13.89 -19.77 -48.95
N ASP A 121 -15.15 -19.67 -49.37
CA ASP A 121 -16.20 -19.00 -48.59
C ASP A 121 -16.53 -19.72 -47.28
N THR A 122 -16.36 -21.04 -47.24
CA THR A 122 -16.53 -21.83 -46.01
C THR A 122 -15.40 -21.57 -45.03
N VAL A 123 -14.16 -21.58 -45.50
CA VAL A 123 -13.00 -21.30 -44.65
C VAL A 123 -12.98 -19.85 -44.16
N ARG A 124 -13.34 -18.88 -45.01
CA ARG A 124 -13.50 -17.48 -44.60
C ARG A 124 -14.50 -17.33 -43.45
N ARG A 125 -15.66 -17.97 -43.55
CA ARG A 125 -16.65 -17.97 -42.46
C ARG A 125 -16.10 -18.61 -41.19
N ARG A 126 -15.30 -19.68 -41.31
CA ARG A 126 -14.65 -20.32 -40.15
C ARG A 126 -13.63 -19.42 -39.47
N LEU A 127 -12.78 -18.74 -40.24
CA LEU A 127 -11.82 -17.76 -39.69
C LEU A 127 -12.53 -16.55 -39.06
N ALA A 128 -13.60 -16.05 -39.68
CA ALA A 128 -14.42 -14.99 -39.10
C ALA A 128 -15.06 -15.44 -37.77
N ALA A 129 -15.61 -16.66 -37.71
CA ALA A 129 -16.21 -17.21 -36.49
C ALA A 129 -15.20 -17.39 -35.34
N TYR A 130 -13.92 -17.62 -35.66
CA TYR A 130 -12.83 -17.62 -34.67
C TYR A 130 -12.55 -16.19 -34.18
N ARG A 131 -12.30 -15.26 -35.10
CA ARG A 131 -12.01 -13.85 -34.78
C ARG A 131 -13.14 -13.18 -33.98
N ASP A 132 -14.39 -13.49 -34.29
CA ASP A 132 -15.55 -12.93 -33.58
C ASP A 132 -15.67 -13.44 -32.13
N LYS A 133 -15.03 -14.58 -31.80
CA LYS A 133 -14.93 -15.10 -30.42
C LYS A 133 -13.66 -14.60 -29.72
N TYR A 134 -12.57 -14.45 -30.45
CA TYR A 134 -11.28 -13.96 -29.98
C TYR A 134 -10.97 -12.61 -30.62
N THR A 135 -11.59 -11.55 -30.13
CA THR A 135 -11.48 -10.19 -30.71
C THR A 135 -10.10 -9.55 -30.50
N VAL A 136 -9.19 -10.27 -29.85
CA VAL A 136 -7.76 -9.98 -29.70
C VAL A 136 -6.97 -10.09 -31.01
N TYR A 137 -7.48 -10.80 -32.01
CA TYR A 137 -6.84 -10.95 -33.32
C TYR A 137 -7.44 -9.99 -34.34
N ASP A 138 -6.60 -9.30 -35.11
CA ASP A 138 -7.06 -8.44 -36.21
C ASP A 138 -6.92 -9.09 -37.59
N GLU A 139 -6.11 -10.14 -37.72
CA GLU A 139 -5.93 -10.89 -38.96
C GLU A 139 -5.52 -12.35 -38.72
N ILE A 140 -5.98 -13.23 -39.60
CA ILE A 140 -5.66 -14.65 -39.64
C ILE A 140 -5.41 -15.04 -41.10
N LEU A 141 -4.23 -15.58 -41.39
CA LEU A 141 -3.86 -16.00 -42.75
C LEU A 141 -3.49 -17.49 -42.78
N LEU A 142 -3.87 -18.17 -43.87
CA LEU A 142 -3.34 -19.49 -44.21
C LEU A 142 -2.48 -19.37 -45.47
N LEU A 143 -1.27 -19.91 -45.40
CA LEU A 143 -0.29 -19.90 -46.48
C LEU A 143 0.06 -21.32 -46.90
N ASP A 144 0.35 -21.52 -48.18
CA ASP A 144 1.04 -22.74 -48.64
C ASP A 144 2.53 -22.71 -48.26
N THR A 145 3.23 -23.82 -48.50
CA THR A 145 4.67 -23.95 -48.23
C THR A 145 5.55 -23.03 -49.08
N ALA A 146 5.02 -22.46 -50.16
CA ALA A 146 5.71 -21.51 -51.05
C ALA A 146 5.41 -20.04 -50.71
N GLY A 147 4.60 -19.79 -49.68
CA GLY A 147 4.24 -18.48 -49.15
C GLY A 147 3.05 -17.82 -49.85
N ARG A 148 2.34 -18.51 -50.75
CA ARG A 148 1.10 -17.97 -51.33
C ARG A 148 0.02 -17.94 -50.26
N VAL A 149 -0.66 -16.82 -50.11
CA VAL A 149 -1.79 -16.70 -49.20
C VAL A 149 -3.00 -17.36 -49.85
N LEU A 150 -3.50 -18.43 -49.21
CA LEU A 150 -4.64 -19.20 -49.68
C LEU A 150 -5.96 -18.56 -49.23
N VAL A 151 -5.97 -18.02 -48.00
CA VAL A 151 -7.11 -17.30 -47.43
C VAL A 151 -6.63 -16.36 -46.33
N GLN A 152 -7.37 -15.27 -46.14
CA GLN A 152 -7.21 -14.32 -45.04
C GLN A 152 -8.57 -13.92 -44.48
N ALA A 153 -8.59 -13.45 -43.24
CA ALA A 153 -9.82 -13.06 -42.54
C ALA A 153 -10.17 -11.58 -42.74
N ASP A 154 -9.16 -10.69 -42.78
CA ASP A 154 -9.35 -9.26 -43.05
C ASP A 154 -9.18 -8.95 -44.54
N MET A 155 -10.28 -8.84 -45.27
CA MET A 155 -10.25 -8.55 -46.71
C MET A 155 -9.96 -7.08 -47.06
N ALA A 156 -9.81 -6.18 -46.08
CA ALA A 156 -9.50 -4.77 -46.34
C ALA A 156 -8.05 -4.56 -46.80
N THR A 157 -7.14 -5.45 -46.42
CA THR A 157 -5.71 -5.41 -46.77
C THR A 157 -5.27 -6.72 -47.46
N PRO A 158 -5.65 -6.96 -48.72
CA PRO A 158 -5.37 -8.22 -49.41
C PRO A 158 -3.87 -8.48 -49.60
N VAL A 159 -3.43 -9.66 -49.18
CA VAL A 159 -2.06 -10.16 -49.36
C VAL A 159 -2.12 -11.37 -50.29
N ALA A 160 -1.36 -11.35 -51.39
CA ALA A 160 -1.33 -12.46 -52.34
C ALA A 160 -0.26 -13.51 -52.00
N ARG A 161 0.89 -13.05 -51.48
CA ARG A 161 2.05 -13.88 -51.17
C ARG A 161 2.91 -13.19 -50.12
N SER A 162 3.54 -13.98 -49.27
CA SER A 162 4.58 -13.55 -48.34
C SER A 162 5.94 -14.13 -48.73
N VAL A 163 6.98 -13.31 -48.58
CA VAL A 163 8.40 -13.71 -48.67
C VAL A 163 9.12 -13.49 -47.33
N ASP A 164 8.38 -13.26 -46.25
CA ASP A 164 8.94 -13.01 -44.94
C ASP A 164 9.72 -14.24 -44.42
N PRO A 165 10.92 -14.05 -43.84
CA PRO A 165 11.70 -15.13 -43.23
C PRO A 165 10.95 -15.98 -42.20
N LEU A 166 9.86 -15.46 -41.61
CA LEU A 166 9.01 -16.23 -40.70
C LEU A 166 8.54 -17.54 -41.34
N LEU A 167 8.23 -17.56 -42.65
CA LEU A 167 7.70 -18.76 -43.31
C LEU A 167 8.68 -19.92 -43.19
N ALA A 168 9.95 -19.68 -43.56
CA ALA A 168 11.00 -20.70 -43.50
C ALA A 168 11.28 -21.12 -42.05
N ALA A 169 11.27 -20.17 -41.11
CA ALA A 169 11.47 -20.45 -39.68
C ALA A 169 10.35 -21.35 -39.12
N THR A 170 9.10 -21.07 -39.49
CA THR A 170 7.92 -21.82 -39.03
C THR A 170 7.88 -23.22 -39.62
N LEU A 171 8.21 -23.38 -40.89
CA LEU A 171 8.30 -24.70 -41.52
C LEU A 171 9.40 -25.57 -40.89
N ALA A 172 10.50 -24.96 -40.42
CA ALA A 172 11.61 -25.65 -39.77
C ALA A 172 11.38 -25.96 -38.28
N THR A 173 10.37 -25.36 -37.65
CA THR A 173 10.13 -25.44 -36.20
C THR A 173 9.03 -26.45 -35.88
N ASP A 174 9.20 -27.22 -34.79
CA ASP A 174 8.20 -28.21 -34.39
C ASP A 174 6.96 -27.65 -33.69
N GLY A 175 7.10 -26.47 -33.08
CA GLY A 175 6.02 -25.71 -32.42
C GLY A 175 5.78 -24.34 -33.06
N TYR A 176 5.30 -23.39 -32.25
CA TYR A 176 5.01 -22.03 -32.73
C TYR A 176 6.29 -21.20 -32.93
N VAL A 177 6.20 -20.23 -33.83
CA VAL A 177 7.18 -19.16 -34.00
C VAL A 177 6.51 -17.83 -33.72
N GLU A 178 7.06 -17.09 -32.75
CA GLU A 178 6.67 -15.70 -32.43
C GLU A 178 7.55 -14.72 -33.20
N THR A 179 6.93 -13.71 -33.82
CA THR A 179 7.63 -12.69 -34.59
C THR A 179 7.03 -11.31 -34.34
N PHE A 180 7.88 -10.33 -33.98
CA PHE A 180 7.48 -8.93 -33.86
C PHE A 180 8.38 -8.02 -34.70
N ARG A 181 7.95 -7.71 -35.94
CA ARG A 181 8.66 -6.83 -36.88
C ARG A 181 7.74 -6.37 -38.00
N THR A 182 8.24 -5.51 -38.88
CA THR A 182 7.59 -5.23 -40.17
C THR A 182 7.51 -6.52 -40.98
N THR A 183 6.33 -6.80 -41.55
CA THR A 183 6.08 -8.00 -42.35
C THR A 183 5.13 -7.68 -43.50
N ASP A 184 5.27 -8.38 -44.62
CA ASP A 184 4.37 -8.24 -45.77
C ASP A 184 2.99 -8.87 -45.55
N LEU A 185 2.83 -9.68 -44.49
CA LEU A 185 1.54 -10.23 -44.05
C LEU A 185 0.58 -9.18 -43.48
N ARG A 186 1.10 -8.03 -43.03
CA ARG A 186 0.30 -6.89 -42.54
C ARG A 186 0.78 -5.59 -43.21
N PRO A 187 0.46 -5.41 -44.50
CA PRO A 187 0.92 -4.24 -45.24
C PRO A 187 0.36 -2.96 -44.61
N GLY A 188 1.21 -1.96 -44.45
CA GLY A 188 0.83 -0.67 -43.84
C GLY A 188 0.98 -0.62 -42.32
N LYS A 189 1.20 -1.75 -41.63
CA LYS A 189 1.60 -1.73 -40.22
C LYS A 189 3.12 -1.59 -40.08
N PRO A 190 3.62 -0.68 -39.21
CA PRO A 190 5.05 -0.52 -39.00
C PRO A 190 5.68 -1.77 -38.39
N ARG A 191 4.94 -2.50 -37.54
CA ARG A 191 5.28 -3.82 -37.02
C ARG A 191 4.00 -4.62 -36.81
N ALA A 192 4.09 -5.94 -36.86
CA ALA A 192 3.02 -6.84 -36.48
C ALA A 192 3.56 -7.90 -35.51
N LEU A 193 2.76 -8.27 -34.52
CA LEU A 193 3.02 -9.43 -33.66
C LEU A 193 2.30 -10.63 -34.25
N VAL A 194 3.07 -11.55 -34.81
CA VAL A 194 2.59 -12.72 -35.55
C VAL A 194 3.01 -13.99 -34.81
N TYR A 195 2.03 -14.80 -34.44
CA TYR A 195 2.22 -16.18 -34.02
C TYR A 195 1.97 -17.08 -35.22
N SER A 196 2.90 -17.96 -35.55
CA SER A 196 2.76 -18.85 -36.70
C SER A 196 3.08 -20.29 -36.36
N HIS A 197 2.40 -21.22 -37.01
CA HIS A 197 2.57 -22.65 -36.79
C HIS A 197 2.34 -23.42 -38.10
N ARG A 198 3.13 -24.46 -38.33
CA ARG A 198 2.96 -25.32 -39.52
C ARG A 198 1.65 -26.11 -39.44
N MET A 199 1.04 -26.31 -40.59
CA MET A 199 -0.17 -27.11 -40.76
C MET A 199 0.18 -28.42 -41.46
N ARG A 200 -0.47 -29.50 -41.04
CA ARG A 200 -0.26 -30.84 -41.59
C ARG A 200 -1.52 -31.37 -42.23
N ASP A 201 -1.37 -32.08 -43.33
CA ASP A 201 -2.47 -32.82 -43.94
C ASP A 201 -3.01 -33.85 -42.93
N PRO A 202 -4.31 -33.85 -42.61
CA PRO A 202 -4.90 -34.83 -41.71
C PRO A 202 -4.77 -36.28 -42.19
N GLN A 203 -4.58 -36.52 -43.49
CA GLN A 203 -4.47 -37.87 -44.07
C GLN A 203 -3.02 -38.37 -44.13
N SER A 204 -2.12 -37.62 -44.78
CA SER A 204 -0.73 -38.02 -44.96
C SER A 204 0.20 -37.63 -43.80
N GLY A 205 -0.17 -36.62 -42.99
CA GLY A 205 0.69 -36.04 -41.96
C GLY A 205 1.80 -35.12 -42.50
N GLU A 206 1.90 -34.95 -43.82
CA GLU A 206 2.88 -34.06 -44.45
C GLU A 206 2.59 -32.59 -44.13
N VAL A 207 3.64 -31.75 -44.14
CA VAL A 207 3.49 -30.31 -43.92
C VAL A 207 2.95 -29.68 -45.21
N VAL A 208 1.76 -29.10 -45.13
CA VAL A 208 1.05 -28.53 -46.29
C VAL A 208 1.07 -27.01 -46.33
N GLY A 209 1.31 -26.35 -45.20
CA GLY A 209 1.29 -24.89 -45.14
C GLY A 209 1.57 -24.34 -43.75
N VAL A 210 1.24 -23.06 -43.57
CA VAL A 210 1.45 -22.31 -42.33
C VAL A 210 0.20 -21.49 -41.99
N LEU A 211 -0.21 -21.56 -40.73
CA LEU A 211 -1.19 -20.65 -40.12
C LEU A 211 -0.43 -19.46 -39.52
N CYS A 212 -0.92 -18.25 -39.75
CA CYS A 212 -0.45 -17.01 -39.12
C CYS A 212 -1.60 -16.32 -38.39
N LEU A 213 -1.46 -16.11 -37.08
CA LEU A 213 -2.33 -15.31 -36.23
C LEU A 213 -1.66 -13.95 -35.95
N CYS A 214 -2.31 -12.87 -36.37
CA CYS A 214 -1.85 -11.51 -36.09
C CYS A 214 -2.59 -10.95 -34.87
N PHE A 215 -1.84 -10.70 -33.80
CA PHE A 215 -2.36 -10.10 -32.59
C PHE A 215 -2.58 -8.60 -32.79
N ASN A 216 -3.73 -8.08 -32.34
CA ASN A 216 -4.03 -6.65 -32.37
C ASN A 216 -3.28 -5.90 -31.25
N PHE A 217 -1.96 -5.87 -31.42
CA PHE A 217 -1.02 -5.33 -30.44
C PHE A 217 -1.33 -3.88 -30.09
N GLU A 218 -1.63 -3.03 -31.07
CA GLU A 218 -1.92 -1.62 -30.83
C GLU A 218 -3.16 -1.43 -29.94
N GLN A 219 -4.26 -2.11 -30.25
CA GLN A 219 -5.49 -2.03 -29.46
C GLN A 219 -5.28 -2.53 -28.02
N GLU A 220 -4.52 -3.61 -27.84
CA GLU A 220 -4.25 -4.13 -26.51
C GLU A 220 -3.39 -3.15 -25.69
N MET A 221 -2.36 -2.56 -26.30
CA MET A 221 -1.55 -1.56 -25.63
C MET A 221 -2.37 -0.33 -25.26
N ASP A 222 -3.24 0.14 -26.15
CA ASP A 222 -4.15 1.27 -25.87
C ASP A 222 -5.08 0.96 -24.69
N ALA A 223 -5.61 -0.26 -24.61
CA ALA A 223 -6.46 -0.69 -23.50
C ALA A 223 -5.70 -0.76 -22.17
N ILE A 224 -4.50 -1.35 -22.16
CA ILE A 224 -3.62 -1.39 -20.97
C ILE A 224 -3.26 0.04 -20.55
N PHE A 225 -2.92 0.91 -21.51
CA PHE A 225 -2.56 2.29 -21.23
C PHE A 225 -3.73 3.10 -20.68
N ALA A 226 -4.93 2.96 -21.25
CA ALA A 226 -6.13 3.63 -20.76
C ALA A 226 -6.49 3.20 -19.32
N ALA A 227 -6.29 1.91 -18.99
CA ALA A 227 -6.63 1.36 -17.68
C ALA A 227 -5.68 1.83 -16.56
N TYR A 228 -4.37 1.90 -16.82
CA TYR A 228 -3.37 2.12 -15.75
C TYR A 228 -2.60 3.42 -15.80
N ARG A 229 -2.71 4.22 -16.87
CA ARG A 229 -2.04 5.53 -16.90
C ARG A 229 -2.55 6.45 -15.81
N ASP A 230 -1.72 7.43 -15.42
CA ASP A 230 -2.18 8.51 -14.54
C ASP A 230 -3.38 9.24 -15.19
N PRO A 231 -4.58 9.29 -14.56
CA PRO A 231 -5.73 9.99 -15.10
C PRO A 231 -5.50 11.50 -15.34
N SER A 232 -4.51 12.07 -14.65
CA SER A 232 -4.08 13.46 -14.84
C SER A 232 -2.99 13.63 -15.90
N HIS A 233 -2.59 12.55 -16.58
CA HIS A 233 -1.62 12.53 -17.67
C HIS A 233 -0.24 13.11 -17.32
N ARG A 234 0.16 13.06 -16.04
CA ARG A 234 1.45 13.59 -15.61
C ARG A 234 2.62 12.67 -15.94
N ALA A 235 2.36 11.38 -16.11
CA ALA A 235 3.37 10.38 -16.47
C ALA A 235 3.04 9.76 -17.82
N ASN A 236 4.07 9.47 -18.61
CA ASN A 236 3.92 8.70 -19.84
C ASN A 236 4.30 7.24 -19.58
N MET A 237 3.47 6.32 -20.05
CA MET A 237 3.69 4.88 -19.95
C MET A 237 4.16 4.34 -21.29
N LEU A 238 5.20 3.53 -21.26
CA LEU A 238 5.94 3.08 -22.43
C LEU A 238 6.12 1.56 -22.34
N LEU A 239 6.04 0.91 -23.50
CA LEU A 239 6.64 -0.41 -23.70
C LEU A 239 7.95 -0.22 -24.46
N LEU A 240 9.02 -0.88 -24.04
CA LEU A 240 10.35 -0.81 -24.62
C LEU A 240 10.80 -2.18 -25.13
N ASP A 241 11.67 -2.19 -26.13
CA ASP A 241 12.37 -3.39 -26.59
C ASP A 241 13.69 -3.64 -25.81
N ALA A 242 14.43 -4.68 -26.25
CA ALA A 242 15.71 -5.06 -25.66
C ALA A 242 16.74 -3.92 -25.68
N ASP A 243 16.71 -3.07 -26.72
CA ASP A 243 17.60 -1.95 -26.96
C ASP A 243 17.14 -0.65 -26.27
N ASN A 244 16.12 -0.73 -25.41
CA ASN A 244 15.51 0.41 -24.70
C ASN A 244 14.88 1.44 -25.65
N ARG A 245 14.42 1.01 -26.82
CA ARG A 245 13.65 1.86 -27.73
C ARG A 245 12.16 1.69 -27.48
N VAL A 246 11.44 2.79 -27.60
CA VAL A 246 9.98 2.80 -27.41
C VAL A 246 9.31 1.94 -28.47
N VAL A 247 8.67 0.86 -28.03
CA VAL A 247 7.77 0.04 -28.82
C VAL A 247 6.41 0.71 -28.89
N SER A 248 5.77 0.97 -27.75
CA SER A 248 4.47 1.65 -27.69
C SER A 248 4.49 2.75 -26.63
N SER A 249 3.70 3.79 -26.82
CA SER A 249 3.65 4.95 -25.95
C SER A 249 2.20 5.36 -25.69
N ALA A 250 1.85 5.59 -24.43
CA ALA A 250 0.53 6.07 -24.03
C ALA A 250 0.27 7.51 -24.50
N ASP A 251 1.33 8.27 -24.78
CA ASP A 251 1.28 9.57 -25.44
C ASP A 251 2.42 9.69 -26.46
N PRO A 252 2.17 9.31 -27.74
CA PRO A 252 3.17 9.39 -28.80
C PRO A 252 3.61 10.82 -29.17
N LEU A 253 2.79 11.84 -28.85
CA LEU A 253 3.18 13.25 -29.07
C LEU A 253 4.24 13.69 -28.05
N TRP A 254 4.19 13.13 -26.85
CA TRP A 254 5.20 13.35 -25.83
C TRP A 254 6.46 12.52 -26.08
N ILE A 255 6.32 11.20 -26.23
CA ILE A 255 7.44 10.28 -26.47
C ILE A 255 7.06 9.33 -27.61
N PRO A 256 7.57 9.52 -28.83
CA PRO A 256 7.18 8.69 -29.98
C PRO A 256 7.88 7.33 -30.00
N ALA A 257 7.29 6.39 -30.73
CA ALA A 257 7.89 5.08 -30.97
C ALA A 257 9.24 5.16 -31.72
N GLY A 258 10.12 4.20 -31.46
CA GLY A 258 11.45 4.07 -32.06
C GLY A 258 12.56 4.89 -31.37
N VAL A 259 12.20 5.81 -30.46
CA VAL A 259 13.18 6.64 -29.75
C VAL A 259 13.82 5.85 -28.59
N PRO A 260 15.15 5.89 -28.42
CA PRO A 260 15.80 5.34 -27.24
C PRO A 260 15.54 6.22 -26.01
N VAL A 261 15.22 5.60 -24.87
CA VAL A 261 14.96 6.30 -23.60
C VAL A 261 15.89 5.81 -22.48
N PRO A 262 16.20 6.65 -21.48
CA PRO A 262 16.93 6.18 -20.29
C PRO A 262 16.07 5.19 -19.48
N VAL A 263 16.71 4.20 -18.86
CA VAL A 263 16.04 3.16 -18.06
C VAL A 263 16.51 3.18 -16.61
N ASN A 264 15.65 2.75 -15.70
CA ASN A 264 15.91 2.71 -14.26
C ASN A 264 15.47 1.36 -13.63
N PRO A 265 16.13 0.24 -13.98
CA PRO A 265 15.72 -1.09 -13.51
C PRO A 265 15.98 -1.32 -12.02
N ASP A 266 16.89 -0.55 -11.41
CA ASP A 266 17.17 -0.59 -9.97
C ASP A 266 16.19 0.26 -9.14
N GLY A 267 15.32 1.02 -9.81
CA GLY A 267 14.36 1.90 -9.17
C GLY A 267 15.00 3.01 -8.32
N SER A 268 16.25 3.39 -8.60
CA SER A 268 17.00 4.36 -7.81
C SER A 268 16.38 5.77 -7.84
N ALA A 269 16.46 6.47 -6.71
CA ALA A 269 15.95 7.83 -6.52
C ALA A 269 16.86 8.90 -7.16
N ARG A 270 16.94 8.91 -8.49
CA ARG A 270 17.74 9.86 -9.27
C ARG A 270 16.98 10.40 -10.48
N PRO A 271 17.22 11.66 -10.89
CA PRO A 271 16.69 12.18 -12.14
C PRO A 271 17.42 11.56 -13.32
N LEU A 272 16.66 11.25 -14.38
CA LEU A 272 17.19 10.85 -15.67
C LEU A 272 16.81 11.89 -16.73
N LEU A 273 17.76 12.27 -17.56
CA LEU A 273 17.59 13.28 -18.58
C LEU A 273 17.03 12.66 -19.87
N PHE A 274 15.95 13.23 -20.41
CA PHE A 274 15.42 12.89 -21.72
C PHE A 274 14.81 14.13 -22.37
N GLY A 275 15.13 14.38 -23.65
CA GLY A 275 14.55 15.53 -24.38
C GLY A 275 14.77 16.90 -23.70
N GLY A 276 15.88 17.08 -22.98
CA GLY A 276 16.17 18.31 -22.25
C GLY A 276 15.38 18.51 -20.94
N ARG A 277 14.66 17.48 -20.46
CA ARG A 277 13.91 17.49 -19.20
C ARG A 277 14.38 16.37 -18.28
N GLU A 278 14.28 16.60 -16.97
CA GLU A 278 14.58 15.60 -15.95
C GLU A 278 13.32 14.83 -15.56
N TYR A 279 13.47 13.51 -15.40
CA TYR A 279 12.39 12.58 -15.12
C TYR A 279 12.71 11.70 -13.91
N LEU A 280 11.67 11.31 -13.16
CA LEU A 280 11.69 10.06 -12.40
C LEU A 280 11.19 8.93 -13.32
N VAL A 281 11.90 7.80 -13.26
CA VAL A 281 11.68 6.67 -14.16
C VAL A 281 11.65 5.37 -13.36
N GLN A 282 10.76 4.46 -13.75
CA GLN A 282 10.72 3.08 -13.27
C GLN A 282 10.62 2.14 -14.46
N THR A 283 11.41 1.08 -14.48
CA THR A 283 11.51 0.14 -15.60
C THR A 283 11.44 -1.30 -15.10
N PHE A 284 10.53 -2.11 -15.66
CA PHE A 284 10.34 -3.51 -15.31
C PHE A 284 10.39 -4.38 -16.56
N GLY A 285 11.15 -5.47 -16.52
CA GLY A 285 11.17 -6.49 -17.57
C GLY A 285 10.09 -7.56 -17.38
N CYS A 286 9.95 -8.43 -18.38
CA CYS A 286 9.06 -9.58 -18.31
C CYS A 286 9.47 -10.57 -17.21
N ASN A 287 8.49 -11.05 -16.44
CA ASN A 287 8.64 -12.25 -15.61
C ASN A 287 8.14 -13.48 -16.39
N VAL A 288 8.76 -14.63 -16.16
CA VAL A 288 8.32 -15.89 -16.78
C VAL A 288 6.94 -16.29 -16.24
N TYR A 289 5.97 -16.47 -17.13
CA TYR A 289 4.62 -16.97 -16.80
C TYR A 289 4.43 -18.34 -17.44
N GLN A 290 4.22 -19.39 -16.62
CA GLN A 290 4.06 -20.78 -17.07
C GLN A 290 5.13 -21.27 -18.08
N GLY A 291 6.37 -20.83 -17.90
CA GLY A 291 7.49 -21.18 -18.79
C GLY A 291 7.65 -20.25 -20.01
N TYR A 292 6.72 -19.33 -20.24
CA TYR A 292 6.81 -18.32 -21.29
C TYR A 292 7.46 -17.03 -20.76
N PRO A 293 8.60 -16.60 -21.32
CA PRO A 293 9.35 -15.44 -20.84
C PRO A 293 8.84 -14.08 -21.37
N GLY A 294 7.83 -14.08 -22.23
CA GLY A 294 7.48 -12.90 -23.04
C GLY A 294 8.44 -12.66 -24.20
N PRO A 295 8.16 -11.69 -25.08
CA PRO A 295 9.06 -11.33 -26.15
C PRO A 295 10.40 -10.83 -25.61
N ALA A 296 11.49 -11.24 -26.25
CA ALA A 296 12.83 -11.07 -25.72
C ALA A 296 13.18 -9.60 -25.42
N GLY A 297 13.53 -9.33 -24.17
CA GLY A 297 14.00 -8.03 -23.71
C GLY A 297 12.93 -6.95 -23.59
N TRP A 298 11.65 -7.29 -23.72
CA TRP A 298 10.56 -6.32 -23.52
C TRP A 298 10.51 -5.82 -22.08
N LYS A 299 10.21 -4.53 -21.94
CA LYS A 299 10.13 -3.84 -20.65
C LYS A 299 8.96 -2.87 -20.65
N ALA A 300 8.24 -2.74 -19.55
CA ALA A 300 7.36 -1.60 -19.32
C ALA A 300 8.10 -0.52 -18.52
N GLN A 301 7.80 0.74 -18.84
CA GLN A 301 8.41 1.89 -18.21
C GLN A 301 7.40 3.01 -18.02
N LEU A 302 7.46 3.70 -16.88
CA LEU A 302 6.80 4.99 -16.72
C LEU A 302 7.83 6.10 -16.51
N MET A 303 7.54 7.27 -17.08
CA MET A 303 8.36 8.47 -16.96
C MET A 303 7.48 9.64 -16.53
N VAL A 304 7.80 10.29 -15.42
CA VAL A 304 7.16 11.53 -14.94
C VAL A 304 8.20 12.64 -14.85
N PRO A 305 7.97 13.82 -15.44
CA PRO A 305 8.93 14.90 -15.40
C PRO A 305 8.89 15.55 -14.00
N LEU A 306 10.04 15.99 -13.50
CA LEU A 306 10.16 16.47 -12.12
C LEU A 306 9.24 17.65 -11.79
N ASP A 307 8.95 18.50 -12.78
CA ASP A 307 8.06 19.65 -12.62
C ASP A 307 6.60 19.24 -12.40
N LEU A 308 6.20 18.01 -12.76
CA LEU A 308 4.86 17.47 -12.52
C LEU A 308 4.82 16.42 -11.41
N ALA A 309 5.93 15.72 -11.16
CA ALA A 309 6.02 14.59 -10.23
C ALA A 309 5.48 14.87 -8.82
N PHE A 310 5.62 16.11 -8.36
CA PHE A 310 5.23 16.53 -7.01
C PHE A 310 4.09 17.55 -6.99
N ARG A 311 3.52 17.90 -8.16
CA ARG A 311 2.35 18.80 -8.25
C ARG A 311 1.08 18.01 -7.93
N ASN A 312 0.60 18.17 -6.70
CA ASN A 312 -0.68 17.69 -6.16
C ASN A 312 -0.98 16.19 -6.33
N GLY A 313 -0.84 15.41 -5.26
CA GLY A 313 -1.31 14.01 -5.21
C GLY A 313 -1.94 13.58 -3.90
N GLY A 314 -2.10 14.48 -2.92
CA GLY A 314 -2.84 14.18 -1.70
C GLY A 314 -4.30 14.56 -1.89
N VAL A 315 -5.14 13.61 -2.27
CA VAL A 315 -6.44 13.53 -1.57
C VAL A 315 -6.05 13.48 -0.10
N ASP A 316 -6.70 14.25 0.77
CA ASP A 316 -6.58 13.98 2.19
C ASP A 316 -7.12 12.55 2.36
N ALA A 317 -6.25 11.54 2.30
CA ALA A 317 -6.62 10.12 2.41
C ALA A 317 -7.24 9.82 3.78
N ILE A 318 -7.16 10.81 4.67
CA ILE A 318 -7.65 10.84 6.03
C ILE A 318 -8.85 11.81 6.17
N ALA A 319 -9.22 12.59 5.15
CA ALA A 319 -10.39 13.47 5.24
C ALA A 319 -11.66 12.63 5.47
N GLY A 320 -12.36 12.94 6.56
CA GLY A 320 -13.57 12.21 6.96
C GLY A 320 -13.32 10.91 7.72
N VAL A 321 -12.06 10.52 7.94
CA VAL A 321 -11.71 9.38 8.80
C VAL A 321 -11.76 9.81 10.26
N ASP A 322 -12.29 8.94 11.13
CA ASP A 322 -12.34 9.18 12.57
C ASP A 322 -10.93 9.46 13.12
N ALA A 323 -10.78 10.59 13.82
CA ALA A 323 -9.54 10.99 14.46
C ALA A 323 -8.96 9.89 15.36
N GLN A 324 -9.80 9.05 15.98
CA GLN A 324 -9.35 7.91 16.79
C GLN A 324 -8.66 6.83 15.94
N LEU A 325 -9.17 6.51 14.75
CA LEU A 325 -8.55 5.54 13.85
C LEU A 325 -7.20 6.04 13.36
N VAL A 326 -7.12 7.32 13.01
CA VAL A 326 -5.88 7.97 12.58
C VAL A 326 -4.85 7.94 13.70
N GLN A 327 -5.24 8.30 14.93
CA GLN A 327 -4.36 8.23 16.08
C GLN A 327 -3.93 6.79 16.39
N GLY A 328 -4.83 5.83 16.22
CA GLY A 328 -4.58 4.39 16.30
C GLY A 328 -3.51 3.92 15.32
N LEU A 329 -3.67 4.23 14.04
CA LEU A 329 -2.68 3.97 12.99
C LEU A 329 -1.33 4.60 13.33
N LEU A 330 -1.32 5.89 13.67
CA LEU A 330 -0.10 6.65 14.01
C LEU A 330 0.62 6.08 15.23
N SER A 331 -0.09 5.40 16.14
CA SER A 331 0.54 4.75 17.29
C SER A 331 1.48 3.60 16.91
N HIS A 332 1.35 3.06 15.69
CA HIS A 332 2.20 2.01 15.13
C HIS A 332 3.21 2.52 14.10
N ALA A 333 3.44 3.84 14.06
CA ALA A 333 4.42 4.47 13.17
C ALA A 333 5.80 3.79 13.16
N GLN A 334 6.25 3.26 14.30
CA GLN A 334 7.52 2.54 14.38
C GLN A 334 7.56 1.30 13.46
N ALA A 335 6.43 0.61 13.27
CA ALA A 335 6.36 -0.62 12.49
C ALA A 335 6.44 -0.37 10.99
N PHE A 336 5.78 0.69 10.51
CA PHE A 336 5.72 0.99 9.07
C PHE A 336 6.65 2.13 8.63
N SER A 337 7.16 2.95 9.55
CA SER A 337 8.13 4.00 9.25
C SER A 337 9.05 4.34 10.45
N PRO A 338 10.08 3.50 10.72
CA PRO A 338 11.05 3.73 11.79
C PRO A 338 11.72 5.11 11.78
N PRO A 339 12.18 5.67 10.64
CA PRO A 339 12.83 6.99 10.62
C PRO A 339 11.93 8.13 11.11
N LEU A 340 10.62 8.06 10.81
CA LEU A 340 9.64 9.05 11.28
C LEU A 340 9.38 8.93 12.78
N HIS A 341 9.34 7.71 13.29
CA HIS A 341 9.20 7.48 14.72
C HIS A 341 10.41 8.05 15.48
N GLU A 342 11.63 7.83 14.98
CA GLU A 342 12.85 8.39 15.56
C GLU A 342 12.84 9.92 15.56
N LEU A 343 12.39 10.55 14.45
CA LEU A 343 12.23 12.00 14.37
C LEU A 343 11.25 12.53 15.42
N MET A 344 10.09 11.90 15.57
CA MET A 344 9.10 12.27 16.61
C MET A 344 9.72 12.19 18.00
N THR A 345 10.35 11.06 18.34
CA THR A 345 10.97 10.84 19.65
C THR A 345 12.07 11.87 19.92
N ALA A 346 12.87 12.21 18.91
CA ALA A 346 13.96 13.18 19.02
C ALA A 346 13.45 14.62 19.19
N VAL A 347 12.37 15.00 18.50
CA VAL A 347 11.68 16.29 18.72
C VAL A 347 11.16 16.36 20.15
N THR A 348 10.40 15.36 20.61
CA THR A 348 9.85 15.34 21.97
C THR A 348 10.97 15.42 23.03
N ARG A 349 12.08 14.69 22.84
CA ARG A 349 13.25 14.76 23.74
C ARG A 349 13.89 16.15 23.76
N THR A 350 13.96 16.81 22.62
CA THR A 350 14.51 18.17 22.50
C THR A 350 13.61 19.19 23.18
N THR A 351 12.29 19.13 22.94
CA THR A 351 11.29 19.98 23.60
C THR A 351 11.33 19.83 25.12
N ARG A 352 11.43 18.61 25.65
CA ARG A 352 11.55 18.38 27.10
C ARG A 352 12.86 18.91 27.68
N THR A 353 13.96 18.80 26.93
CA THR A 353 15.25 19.36 27.35
C THR A 353 15.16 20.87 27.51
N ILE A 354 14.46 21.55 26.59
CA ILE A 354 14.17 22.99 26.69
C ILE A 354 13.29 23.29 27.89
N GLY A 355 12.20 22.53 28.05
CA GLY A 355 11.29 22.65 29.20
C GLY A 355 12.07 22.62 30.51
N ARG A 356 12.99 21.66 30.66
CA ARG A 356 13.87 21.59 31.84
C ARG A 356 14.84 22.76 31.96
N ILE A 357 15.46 23.22 30.87
CA ILE A 357 16.37 24.39 30.89
C ILE A 357 15.63 25.63 31.37
N VAL A 358 14.43 25.88 30.81
CA VAL A 358 13.56 26.98 31.21
C VAL A 358 13.15 26.83 32.67
N TRP A 359 12.71 25.62 33.05
CA TRP A 359 12.25 25.33 34.40
C TRP A 359 13.37 25.56 35.42
N ASN A 360 14.58 25.05 35.17
CA ASN A 360 15.75 25.30 36.02
C ASN A 360 16.09 26.78 36.06
N GLY A 361 16.08 27.47 34.90
CA GLY A 361 16.32 28.92 34.82
C GLY A 361 15.36 29.73 35.69
N LYS A 362 14.06 29.42 35.62
CA LYS A 362 13.03 30.06 36.45
C LYS A 362 13.23 29.73 37.94
N VAL A 363 13.46 28.47 38.30
CA VAL A 363 13.78 28.09 39.69
C VAL A 363 14.98 28.88 40.23
N THR A 364 16.04 29.06 39.43
CA THR A 364 17.24 29.80 39.85
C THR A 364 17.03 31.32 39.94
N SER A 365 16.29 31.95 39.02
CA SER A 365 16.03 33.40 39.07
C SER A 365 15.22 33.78 40.30
N HIS A 366 14.20 32.98 40.63
CA HIS A 366 13.35 33.19 41.79
C HIS A 366 14.05 32.91 43.14
N ALA A 367 15.15 32.12 43.15
CA ALA A 367 15.96 31.91 44.35
C ALA A 367 16.85 33.12 44.70
N GLU A 368 17.18 33.96 43.73
CA GLU A 368 18.07 35.13 43.89
C GLU A 368 17.33 36.43 44.23
N ASP A 369 16.07 36.59 43.80
CA ASP A 369 15.25 37.80 44.02
C ASP A 369 14.97 38.11 45.51
N ASN A 370 15.14 37.14 46.41
CA ASN A 370 14.97 37.33 47.87
C ASN A 370 16.25 37.73 48.62
N ARG A 371 17.40 37.88 47.94
CA ARG A 371 18.63 38.45 48.52
C ARG A 371 18.71 39.94 48.18
N GLY A 372 17.96 40.75 48.93
CA GLY A 372 17.78 42.19 48.70
C GLY A 372 19.06 43.00 48.41
N GLY A 373 19.33 43.21 47.11
CA GLY A 373 20.40 44.04 46.58
C GLY A 373 20.12 44.37 45.11
N ALA A 374 20.92 45.26 44.49
CA ALA A 374 20.74 45.84 43.15
C ALA A 374 20.69 44.87 41.93
N ALA A 375 20.41 43.58 42.16
CA ALA A 375 20.34 42.48 41.19
C ALA A 375 18.95 42.28 40.53
N GLY A 376 17.88 42.91 41.03
CA GLY A 376 16.51 42.74 40.50
C GLY A 376 16.31 43.13 39.02
N ALA A 377 17.19 43.97 38.46
CA ALA A 377 17.17 44.29 37.03
C ALA A 377 17.74 43.15 36.15
N GLY A 378 18.58 42.27 36.70
CA GLY A 378 19.12 41.09 36.02
C GLY A 378 18.11 39.95 35.91
N SER A 379 17.35 39.70 36.98
CA SER A 379 16.31 38.66 37.05
C SER A 379 15.17 38.90 36.05
N SER A 380 14.69 40.15 35.91
CA SER A 380 13.63 40.48 34.94
C SER A 380 14.06 40.32 33.47
N ARG A 381 15.33 40.65 33.15
CA ARG A 381 15.92 40.43 31.82
C ARG A 381 16.07 38.94 31.51
N LEU A 382 16.51 38.15 32.49
CA LEU A 382 16.64 36.70 32.37
C LEU A 382 15.27 36.03 32.15
N ASN A 383 14.26 36.41 32.93
CA ASN A 383 12.90 35.89 32.77
C ASN A 383 12.33 36.20 31.38
N THR A 384 12.60 37.39 30.83
CA THR A 384 12.22 37.75 29.45
C THR A 384 12.88 36.83 28.42
N ILE A 385 14.17 36.50 28.60
CA ILE A 385 14.88 35.54 27.71
C ILE A 385 14.31 34.12 27.87
N LEU A 386 14.02 33.68 29.09
CA LEU A 386 13.42 32.36 29.36
C LEU A 386 12.02 32.22 28.76
N ASP A 387 11.22 33.30 28.77
CA ASP A 387 9.92 33.34 28.11
C ASP A 387 10.07 33.31 26.58
N GLN A 388 11.07 34.00 26.01
CA GLN A 388 11.38 33.89 24.57
C GLN A 388 11.87 32.49 24.17
N ILE A 389 12.67 31.82 25.01
CA ILE A 389 13.08 30.43 24.82
C ILE A 389 11.85 29.51 24.86
N SER A 390 10.95 29.71 25.82
CA SER A 390 9.71 28.94 25.95
C SER A 390 8.81 29.11 24.73
N GLY A 391 8.55 30.35 24.32
CA GLY A 391 7.71 30.65 23.17
C GLY A 391 8.32 30.18 21.84
N THR A 392 9.64 30.22 21.69
CA THR A 392 10.32 29.70 20.49
C THR A 392 10.40 28.18 20.50
N GLY A 393 10.56 27.55 21.66
CA GLY A 393 10.45 26.10 21.86
C GLY A 393 9.07 25.57 21.49
N ALA A 394 8.00 26.20 22.00
CA ALA A 394 6.62 25.82 21.69
C ALA A 394 6.30 25.96 20.19
N ARG A 395 6.74 27.05 19.55
CA ARG A 395 6.61 27.22 18.08
C ARG A 395 7.38 26.17 17.29
N SER A 396 8.60 25.83 17.73
CA SER A 396 9.41 24.77 17.12
C SER A 396 8.68 23.42 17.20
N ASP A 397 8.23 23.05 18.40
CA ASP A 397 7.50 21.81 18.65
C ASP A 397 6.23 21.68 17.80
N ALA A 398 5.43 22.76 17.74
CA ALA A 398 4.23 22.79 16.91
C ALA A 398 4.53 22.63 15.42
N LEU A 399 5.58 23.29 14.90
CA LEU A 399 5.97 23.20 13.50
C LEU A 399 6.53 21.82 13.14
N PHE A 400 7.38 21.23 13.99
CA PHE A 400 7.87 19.86 13.80
C PHE A 400 6.72 18.84 13.86
N SER A 401 5.86 18.91 14.88
CA SER A 401 4.74 17.99 15.05
C SER A 401 3.75 18.04 13.88
N ARG A 402 3.47 19.24 13.36
CA ARG A 402 2.65 19.41 12.16
C ARG A 402 3.33 18.81 10.93
N SER A 403 4.60 19.15 10.69
CA SER A 403 5.33 18.67 9.51
C SER A 403 5.48 17.15 9.49
N ILE A 404 5.66 16.53 10.66
CA ILE A 404 5.71 15.08 10.77
C ILE A 404 4.32 14.45 10.54
N ARG A 405 3.24 15.07 11.02
CA ARG A 405 1.87 14.63 10.71
C ARG A 405 1.58 14.70 9.21
N ASP A 406 1.96 15.78 8.54
CA ASP A 406 1.80 15.94 7.09
C ASP A 406 2.60 14.86 6.32
N LEU A 407 3.77 14.48 6.83
CA LEU A 407 4.57 13.38 6.29
C LEU A 407 3.86 12.03 6.47
N TYR A 408 3.28 11.73 7.64
CA TYR A 408 2.48 10.52 7.84
C TYR A 408 1.26 10.48 6.91
N GLN A 409 0.57 11.60 6.71
CA GLN A 409 -0.54 11.68 5.77
C GLN A 409 -0.10 11.33 4.35
N THR A 410 1.11 11.76 3.95
CA THR A 410 1.70 11.41 2.65
C THR A 410 1.94 9.91 2.52
N VAL A 411 2.50 9.27 3.56
CA VAL A 411 2.74 7.80 3.62
C VAL A 411 1.45 6.99 3.62
N LEU A 412 0.38 7.50 4.25
CA LEU A 412 -0.91 6.82 4.26
C LEU A 412 -1.65 6.97 2.93
N ALA A 413 -1.66 8.17 2.34
CA ALA A 413 -2.24 8.41 1.02
C ALA A 413 -1.57 7.55 -0.06
N ALA A 414 -0.27 7.37 0.10
CA ALA A 414 0.55 6.46 -0.67
C ALA A 414 0.06 5.01 -0.64
N SER A 415 -0.03 4.44 0.56
CA SER A 415 -0.52 3.08 0.79
C SER A 415 -1.96 2.91 0.26
N VAL A 416 -2.85 3.88 0.52
CA VAL A 416 -4.22 3.89 -0.03
C VAL A 416 -4.22 3.80 -1.55
N GLY A 417 -3.48 4.68 -2.24
CA GLY A 417 -3.44 4.68 -3.70
C GLY A 417 -2.86 3.39 -4.27
N GLN A 418 -1.85 2.81 -3.61
CA GLN A 418 -1.28 1.52 -4.00
C GLN A 418 -2.28 0.38 -3.81
N ALA A 419 -3.03 0.38 -2.70
CA ALA A 419 -4.04 -0.63 -2.41
C ALA A 419 -5.17 -0.64 -3.46
N GLU A 420 -5.67 0.54 -3.83
CA GLU A 420 -6.68 0.69 -4.89
C GLU A 420 -6.19 0.22 -6.26
N LEU A 421 -4.96 0.61 -6.65
CA LEU A 421 -4.38 0.17 -7.91
C LEU A 421 -4.18 -1.35 -7.95
N THR A 422 -3.78 -1.94 -6.82
CA THR A 422 -3.59 -3.38 -6.69
C THR A 422 -4.93 -4.13 -6.77
N SER A 423 -5.98 -3.67 -6.10
CA SER A 423 -7.31 -4.31 -6.19
C SER A 423 -7.86 -4.24 -7.61
N GLN A 424 -7.65 -3.13 -8.32
CA GLN A 424 -8.08 -2.99 -9.71
C GLN A 424 -7.35 -3.98 -10.64
N LEU A 425 -6.02 -4.11 -10.49
CA LEU A 425 -5.26 -5.09 -11.24
C LEU A 425 -5.83 -6.50 -11.08
N LEU A 426 -6.13 -6.90 -9.84
CA LEU A 426 -6.57 -8.25 -9.55
C LEU A 426 -7.85 -8.62 -10.29
N VAL A 427 -8.84 -7.72 -10.32
CA VAL A 427 -10.06 -7.95 -11.10
C VAL A 427 -9.82 -7.91 -12.60
N ASP A 428 -8.89 -7.07 -13.08
CA ASP A 428 -8.55 -6.98 -14.49
C ASP A 428 -7.80 -8.22 -15.01
N MET A 429 -6.96 -8.83 -14.17
CA MET A 429 -6.32 -10.13 -14.43
C MET A 429 -7.36 -11.26 -14.42
N LEU A 430 -8.29 -11.23 -13.46
CA LEU A 430 -9.36 -12.19 -13.35
C LEU A 430 -10.26 -12.17 -14.59
N ASP A 431 -10.74 -11.00 -15.00
CA ASP A 431 -11.69 -10.87 -16.12
C ASP A 431 -11.07 -11.27 -17.45
N ARG A 432 -9.78 -10.94 -17.69
CA ARG A 432 -9.05 -11.45 -18.86
C ARG A 432 -8.94 -12.96 -18.85
N ASN A 433 -8.68 -13.56 -17.68
CA ASN A 433 -8.61 -15.00 -17.56
C ASN A 433 -9.97 -15.65 -17.81
N LEU A 434 -11.05 -15.14 -17.19
CA LEU A 434 -12.38 -15.73 -17.37
C LEU A 434 -12.95 -15.48 -18.78
N TYR A 435 -12.57 -14.38 -19.44
CA TYR A 435 -12.89 -14.12 -20.84
C TYR A 435 -12.43 -15.26 -21.76
N GLU A 436 -11.16 -15.65 -21.65
CA GLU A 436 -10.61 -16.72 -22.48
C GLU A 436 -11.36 -18.04 -22.23
N ARG A 437 -11.72 -18.34 -20.97
CA ARG A 437 -12.48 -19.55 -20.62
C ARG A 437 -13.89 -19.59 -21.23
N ALA A 438 -14.56 -18.44 -21.32
CA ALA A 438 -15.81 -18.33 -22.04
C ALA A 438 -15.61 -18.46 -23.57
N ASN A 439 -14.50 -17.99 -24.13
CA ASN A 439 -14.20 -18.15 -25.56
C ASN A 439 -13.86 -19.61 -25.91
N ASP A 440 -13.06 -20.25 -25.08
CA ASP A 440 -12.54 -21.61 -25.22
C ASP A 440 -13.69 -22.61 -25.33
N CYS A 441 -14.65 -22.58 -24.38
CA CYS A 441 -15.79 -23.49 -24.43
C CYS A 441 -16.65 -23.28 -25.70
N ARG A 442 -16.90 -22.03 -26.08
CA ARG A 442 -17.68 -21.67 -27.28
C ARG A 442 -16.99 -22.09 -28.56
N TRP A 443 -15.66 -21.95 -28.64
CA TRP A 443 -14.88 -22.36 -29.79
C TRP A 443 -14.82 -23.88 -29.92
N TRP A 444 -14.49 -24.58 -28.84
CA TRP A 444 -14.36 -26.04 -28.88
C TRP A 444 -15.68 -26.74 -29.13
N ALA A 445 -16.83 -26.14 -28.77
CA ALA A 445 -18.15 -26.66 -29.13
C ALA A 445 -18.37 -26.75 -30.66
N LEU A 446 -17.60 -26.00 -31.47
CA LEU A 446 -17.67 -26.03 -32.93
C LEU A 446 -16.78 -27.09 -33.58
N THR A 447 -15.99 -27.81 -32.79
CA THR A 447 -15.08 -28.84 -33.28
C THR A 447 -15.85 -29.93 -34.05
N ALA A 448 -15.48 -30.15 -35.31
CA ALA A 448 -16.22 -31.04 -36.22
C ALA A 448 -16.33 -32.47 -35.66
N GLN A 449 -15.24 -32.99 -35.08
CA GLN A 449 -15.19 -34.32 -34.46
C GLN A 449 -16.15 -34.43 -33.27
N LEU A 450 -16.26 -33.40 -32.43
CA LEU A 450 -17.19 -33.41 -31.29
C LEU A 450 -18.64 -33.36 -31.75
N ARG A 451 -18.95 -32.53 -32.75
CA ARG A 451 -20.29 -32.41 -33.33
C ARG A 451 -20.76 -33.70 -34.01
N ARG A 452 -19.91 -34.31 -34.83
CA ARG A 452 -20.21 -35.60 -35.49
C ARG A 452 -20.34 -36.72 -34.47
N GLY A 453 -19.39 -36.81 -33.53
CA GLY A 453 -19.39 -37.86 -32.52
C GLY A 453 -20.65 -37.86 -31.64
N LEU A 454 -21.15 -36.68 -31.27
CA LEU A 454 -22.42 -36.55 -30.54
C LEU A 454 -23.66 -36.82 -31.39
N ALA A 455 -23.61 -36.53 -32.69
CA ALA A 455 -24.73 -36.83 -33.60
C ALA A 455 -24.87 -38.32 -33.90
N GLU A 456 -23.75 -39.05 -33.97
CA GLU A 456 -23.68 -40.49 -34.26
C GLU A 456 -23.93 -41.35 -33.00
N GLY A 457 -23.34 -40.97 -31.86
CA GLY A 457 -23.65 -41.53 -30.53
C GLY A 457 -23.09 -42.92 -30.23
N ASP A 458 -22.08 -43.41 -30.95
CA ASP A 458 -21.47 -44.73 -30.72
C ASP A 458 -20.21 -44.71 -29.82
N ALA A 459 -19.71 -45.90 -29.45
CA ALA A 459 -18.54 -46.03 -28.55
C ALA A 459 -17.21 -45.62 -29.21
N ALA A 460 -17.09 -45.74 -30.54
CA ALA A 460 -15.90 -45.32 -31.26
C ALA A 460 -15.82 -43.78 -31.33
N ALA A 461 -16.96 -43.12 -31.51
CA ALA A 461 -17.11 -41.68 -31.43
C ALA A 461 -16.71 -41.15 -30.05
N ALA A 462 -17.09 -41.82 -28.95
CA ALA A 462 -16.67 -41.43 -27.60
C ALA A 462 -15.13 -41.44 -27.43
N ALA A 463 -14.45 -42.46 -27.95
CA ALA A 463 -12.99 -42.54 -27.92
C ALA A 463 -12.32 -41.43 -28.74
N ALA A 464 -12.85 -41.14 -29.94
CA ALA A 464 -12.35 -40.06 -30.79
C ALA A 464 -12.53 -38.68 -30.14
N MET A 465 -13.69 -38.43 -29.54
CA MET A 465 -13.94 -37.21 -28.75
C MET A 465 -12.95 -37.10 -27.58
N GLY A 466 -12.71 -38.19 -26.85
CA GLY A 466 -11.72 -38.23 -25.77
C GLY A 466 -10.30 -37.86 -26.21
N ALA A 467 -9.87 -38.31 -27.39
CA ALA A 467 -8.57 -37.97 -27.94
C ALA A 467 -8.43 -36.48 -28.26
N VAL A 468 -9.47 -35.86 -28.83
CA VAL A 468 -9.53 -34.41 -29.08
C VAL A 468 -9.42 -33.62 -27.77
N LEU A 469 -10.21 -34.00 -26.75
CA LEU A 469 -10.16 -33.32 -25.45
C LEU A 469 -8.78 -33.46 -24.78
N ALA A 470 -8.14 -34.64 -24.88
CA ALA A 470 -6.80 -34.87 -24.34
C ALA A 470 -5.71 -34.06 -25.07
N GLN A 471 -5.88 -33.79 -26.37
CA GLN A 471 -5.00 -32.89 -27.10
C GLN A 471 -5.17 -31.44 -26.62
N ILE A 472 -6.41 -30.96 -26.51
CA ILE A 472 -6.72 -29.60 -26.02
C ILE A 472 -6.12 -29.41 -24.63
N ASN A 473 -6.41 -30.32 -23.69
CA ASN A 473 -5.98 -30.17 -22.30
C ASN A 473 -4.45 -30.21 -22.12
N ARG A 474 -3.69 -30.79 -23.06
CA ARG A 474 -2.22 -30.72 -23.05
C ARG A 474 -1.67 -29.36 -23.50
N LEU A 475 -2.38 -28.66 -24.38
CA LEU A 475 -1.99 -27.32 -24.85
C LEU A 475 -2.40 -26.24 -23.84
N TYR A 476 -3.57 -26.42 -23.21
CA TYR A 476 -4.14 -25.48 -22.25
C TYR A 476 -4.04 -26.04 -20.83
N THR A 477 -2.95 -25.71 -20.15
CA THR A 477 -2.63 -26.17 -18.78
C THR A 477 -3.50 -25.55 -17.69
N VAL A 478 -4.27 -24.51 -18.03
CA VAL A 478 -5.20 -23.81 -17.13
C VAL A 478 -6.49 -24.60 -16.83
N TYR A 479 -6.68 -25.78 -17.44
CA TYR A 479 -7.85 -26.63 -17.26
C TYR A 479 -7.51 -27.90 -16.50
N ALA A 480 -8.27 -28.17 -15.45
CA ALA A 480 -8.18 -29.41 -14.69
C ALA A 480 -8.87 -30.58 -15.41
N ARG A 481 -9.97 -30.29 -16.12
CA ARG A 481 -10.75 -31.29 -16.85
C ARG A 481 -11.58 -30.68 -17.97
N LEU A 482 -11.68 -31.39 -19.09
CA LEU A 482 -12.63 -31.10 -20.17
C LEU A 482 -13.56 -32.30 -20.34
N PHE A 483 -14.82 -32.07 -20.66
CA PHE A 483 -15.78 -33.16 -20.87
C PHE A 483 -16.88 -32.79 -21.86
N VAL A 484 -17.43 -33.81 -22.52
CA VAL A 484 -18.53 -33.70 -23.49
C VAL A 484 -19.67 -34.61 -23.04
N TYR A 485 -20.89 -34.10 -23.16
CA TYR A 485 -22.10 -34.80 -22.73
C TYR A 485 -23.22 -34.69 -23.77
N ASP A 486 -24.09 -35.69 -23.79
CA ASP A 486 -25.24 -35.76 -24.69
C ASP A 486 -26.43 -34.89 -24.25
N ARG A 487 -27.49 -34.89 -25.04
CA ARG A 487 -28.72 -34.13 -24.77
C ARG A 487 -29.50 -34.62 -23.55
N GLN A 488 -29.16 -35.79 -23.01
CA GLN A 488 -29.68 -36.33 -21.75
C GLN A 488 -28.77 -35.97 -20.56
N GLY A 489 -27.69 -35.22 -20.81
CA GLY A 489 -26.72 -34.79 -19.82
C GLY A 489 -25.67 -35.85 -19.48
N ARG A 490 -25.66 -37.02 -20.13
CA ARG A 490 -24.70 -38.09 -19.84
C ARG A 490 -23.34 -37.73 -20.41
N ILE A 491 -22.31 -37.77 -19.57
CA ILE A 491 -20.92 -37.53 -19.97
C ILE A 491 -20.43 -38.74 -20.76
N LEU A 492 -20.02 -38.51 -22.02
CA LEU A 492 -19.57 -39.54 -22.96
C LEU A 492 -18.05 -39.60 -23.07
N ALA A 493 -17.37 -38.46 -22.95
CA ALA A 493 -15.92 -38.35 -23.03
C ALA A 493 -15.43 -37.26 -22.07
N ALA A 494 -14.28 -37.48 -21.43
CA ALA A 494 -13.66 -36.52 -20.52
C ALA A 494 -12.14 -36.75 -20.38
N THR A 495 -11.41 -35.70 -20.00
CA THR A 495 -10.00 -35.79 -19.64
C THR A 495 -9.80 -36.12 -18.15
N GLY A 496 -8.57 -36.51 -17.79
CA GLY A 496 -8.20 -36.88 -16.43
C GLY A 496 -8.44 -38.37 -16.11
N ALA A 497 -8.32 -38.71 -14.83
CA ALA A 497 -8.40 -40.10 -14.36
C ALA A 497 -9.83 -40.68 -14.47
N GLN A 498 -9.89 -41.98 -14.78
CA GLN A 498 -11.12 -42.78 -14.80
C GLN A 498 -11.15 -43.73 -13.57
N PRO A 499 -12.33 -44.13 -13.06
CA PRO A 499 -13.68 -43.74 -13.51
C PRO A 499 -14.01 -42.29 -13.15
N LEU A 500 -14.91 -41.67 -13.94
CA LEU A 500 -15.35 -40.30 -13.65
C LEU A 500 -16.11 -40.22 -12.31
N PRO A 501 -15.82 -39.20 -11.48
CA PRO A 501 -16.52 -38.98 -10.21
C PRO A 501 -18.00 -38.61 -10.40
N ARG A 502 -18.38 -38.19 -11.61
CA ARG A 502 -19.72 -37.80 -12.01
C ARG A 502 -19.99 -38.26 -13.45
N THR A 503 -21.16 -38.83 -13.70
CA THR A 503 -21.52 -39.39 -15.02
C THR A 503 -22.56 -38.58 -15.79
N HIS A 504 -23.24 -37.63 -15.14
CA HIS A 504 -24.26 -36.76 -15.75
C HIS A 504 -24.12 -35.33 -15.26
N VAL A 505 -24.36 -34.34 -16.11
CA VAL A 505 -24.42 -32.90 -15.76
C VAL A 505 -25.73 -32.57 -15.01
N ASP A 506 -25.76 -31.48 -14.25
CA ASP A 506 -26.97 -31.04 -13.53
C ASP A 506 -28.10 -30.72 -14.50
N ALA A 507 -29.33 -31.03 -14.10
CA ALA A 507 -30.52 -30.82 -14.93
C ALA A 507 -30.72 -29.33 -15.28
N ASP A 508 -30.42 -28.43 -14.33
CA ASP A 508 -30.52 -26.98 -14.53
C ASP A 508 -29.47 -26.50 -15.54
N THR A 509 -28.19 -26.88 -15.35
CA THR A 509 -27.10 -26.61 -16.31
C THR A 509 -27.46 -27.14 -17.70
N LEU A 510 -27.96 -28.37 -17.81
CA LEU A 510 -28.39 -28.96 -19.09
C LEU A 510 -29.53 -28.15 -19.74
N GLY A 511 -30.51 -27.72 -18.94
CA GLY A 511 -31.61 -26.87 -19.38
C GLY A 511 -31.13 -25.54 -19.95
N HIS A 512 -30.21 -24.86 -19.25
CA HIS A 512 -29.60 -23.61 -19.71
C HIS A 512 -28.81 -23.80 -21.01
N VAL A 513 -27.99 -24.85 -21.09
CA VAL A 513 -27.19 -25.15 -22.29
C VAL A 513 -28.07 -25.47 -23.50
N CYS A 514 -29.15 -26.24 -23.31
CA CYS A 514 -30.10 -26.52 -24.37
C CYS A 514 -30.89 -25.28 -24.84
N ALA A 515 -30.98 -24.24 -24.00
CA ALA A 515 -31.67 -22.99 -24.30
C ALA A 515 -30.78 -21.93 -24.99
N LEU A 516 -29.46 -22.15 -25.08
CA LEU A 516 -28.53 -21.25 -25.77
C LEU A 516 -28.95 -21.09 -27.24
N ARG A 517 -28.96 -19.85 -27.75
CA ARG A 517 -29.56 -19.51 -29.06
C ARG A 517 -28.51 -19.37 -30.16
N SER A 518 -27.31 -18.94 -29.78
CA SER A 518 -26.19 -18.68 -30.67
C SER A 518 -24.99 -19.58 -30.35
N GLU A 519 -23.97 -19.56 -31.22
CA GLU A 519 -22.63 -20.09 -30.98
C GLU A 519 -21.75 -19.11 -30.18
N LEU A 520 -22.23 -17.88 -29.98
CA LEU A 520 -21.60 -16.86 -29.14
C LEU A 520 -22.13 -16.90 -27.70
N ASP A 521 -23.18 -17.66 -27.42
CA ASP A 521 -23.72 -17.78 -26.07
C ASP A 521 -23.00 -18.89 -25.31
N HIS A 522 -22.86 -18.71 -24.00
CA HIS A 522 -22.36 -19.73 -23.08
C HIS A 522 -23.17 -19.70 -21.78
N HIS A 523 -22.98 -20.73 -20.98
CA HIS A 523 -23.50 -20.80 -19.62
C HIS A 523 -22.34 -21.08 -18.67
N VAL A 524 -22.35 -20.46 -17.49
CA VAL A 524 -21.33 -20.67 -16.46
C VAL A 524 -22.02 -21.10 -15.16
N GLU A 525 -21.49 -22.12 -14.52
CA GLU A 525 -21.91 -22.53 -13.19
C GLU A 525 -21.40 -21.53 -12.14
N LEU A 526 -22.15 -21.33 -11.06
CA LEU A 526 -21.68 -20.55 -9.91
C LEU A 526 -20.43 -21.21 -9.31
N PHE A 527 -19.51 -20.39 -8.81
CA PHE A 527 -18.29 -20.88 -8.17
C PHE A 527 -18.63 -21.69 -6.92
N ALA A 528 -18.53 -23.01 -7.02
CA ALA A 528 -18.97 -23.93 -5.99
C ALA A 528 -18.14 -25.23 -6.03
N PRO A 529 -18.09 -25.98 -4.91
CA PRO A 529 -17.47 -27.31 -4.86
C PRO A 529 -17.99 -28.23 -5.97
N SER A 530 -17.08 -28.82 -6.75
CA SER A 530 -17.45 -29.75 -7.82
C SER A 530 -16.74 -31.08 -7.70
N ALA A 531 -17.50 -32.17 -7.83
CA ALA A 531 -16.92 -33.51 -7.93
C ALA A 531 -16.01 -33.66 -9.17
N LEU A 532 -16.20 -32.82 -10.19
CA LEU A 532 -15.33 -32.80 -11.38
C LEU A 532 -13.97 -32.14 -11.13
N TYR A 533 -13.77 -31.54 -9.95
CA TYR A 533 -12.54 -30.89 -9.50
C TYR A 533 -12.22 -31.31 -8.04
N ASP A 534 -12.30 -32.61 -7.76
CA ASP A 534 -11.94 -33.22 -6.47
C ASP A 534 -12.63 -32.62 -5.23
N GLY A 535 -13.83 -32.05 -5.41
CA GLY A 535 -14.61 -31.41 -4.35
C GLY A 535 -14.14 -29.99 -4.00
N ALA A 536 -13.09 -29.48 -4.65
CA ALA A 536 -12.68 -28.09 -4.53
C ALA A 536 -13.62 -27.18 -5.35
N PRO A 537 -13.77 -25.90 -4.96
CA PRO A 537 -14.61 -24.97 -5.68
C PRO A 537 -13.92 -24.46 -6.95
N THR A 538 -14.69 -24.35 -8.04
CA THR A 538 -14.18 -23.87 -9.33
C THR A 538 -15.29 -23.28 -10.20
N PHE A 539 -14.90 -22.64 -11.31
CA PHE A 539 -15.78 -22.27 -12.41
C PHE A 539 -15.86 -23.41 -13.43
N ILE A 540 -17.08 -23.71 -13.88
CA ILE A 540 -17.30 -24.61 -15.02
C ILE A 540 -18.07 -23.85 -16.09
N TYR A 541 -17.44 -23.69 -17.25
CA TYR A 541 -18.02 -23.02 -18.41
C TYR A 541 -18.57 -24.06 -19.38
N HIS A 542 -19.75 -23.78 -19.93
CA HIS A 542 -20.48 -24.65 -20.81
C HIS A 542 -20.87 -23.96 -22.11
N ALA A 543 -20.81 -24.71 -23.21
CA ALA A 543 -21.34 -24.29 -24.49
C ALA A 543 -22.13 -25.42 -25.16
N ALA A 544 -23.13 -25.04 -25.96
CA ALA A 544 -23.97 -25.98 -26.67
C ALA A 544 -23.25 -26.54 -27.90
N ILE A 545 -23.18 -27.87 -28.00
CA ILE A 545 -22.75 -28.55 -29.22
C ILE A 545 -23.99 -28.75 -30.10
N ARG A 546 -23.94 -28.21 -31.32
CA ARG A 546 -25.04 -28.28 -32.29
C ARG A 546 -24.75 -29.33 -33.36
N HIS A 547 -25.82 -29.94 -33.87
CA HIS A 547 -25.72 -30.92 -34.97
C HIS A 547 -24.92 -30.34 -36.15
N PRO A 548 -24.09 -31.13 -36.85
CA PRO A 548 -23.29 -30.64 -38.00
C PRO A 548 -24.12 -29.91 -39.07
N GLU A 549 -25.31 -30.44 -39.36
CA GLU A 549 -26.19 -29.98 -40.45
C GLU A 549 -27.44 -29.23 -39.98
N GLN A 550 -27.72 -29.18 -38.67
CA GLN A 550 -28.94 -28.59 -38.12
C GLN A 550 -28.59 -27.64 -36.97
N ALA A 551 -29.40 -26.60 -36.77
CA ALA A 551 -29.19 -25.66 -35.66
C ALA A 551 -29.52 -26.25 -34.26
N SER A 552 -30.01 -27.49 -34.22
CA SER A 552 -30.44 -28.17 -33.01
C SER A 552 -29.26 -28.52 -32.10
N VAL A 553 -29.44 -28.33 -30.79
CA VAL A 553 -28.46 -28.75 -29.77
C VAL A 553 -28.50 -30.28 -29.63
N VAL A 554 -27.35 -30.94 -29.75
CA VAL A 554 -27.19 -32.40 -29.60
C VAL A 554 -26.49 -32.79 -28.30
N GLY A 555 -25.91 -31.82 -27.60
CA GLY A 555 -25.22 -32.00 -26.34
C GLY A 555 -24.50 -30.74 -25.92
N GLY A 556 -23.49 -30.87 -25.06
CA GLY A 556 -22.66 -29.74 -24.64
C GLY A 556 -21.23 -30.16 -24.33
N ILE A 557 -20.37 -29.15 -24.24
CA ILE A 557 -19.02 -29.25 -23.69
C ILE A 557 -18.99 -28.50 -22.36
N GLY A 558 -18.31 -29.08 -21.37
CA GLY A 558 -17.97 -28.43 -20.11
C GLY A 558 -16.46 -28.33 -19.95
N VAL A 559 -15.98 -27.17 -19.52
CA VAL A 559 -14.57 -26.90 -19.28
C VAL A 559 -14.40 -26.52 -17.81
N VAL A 560 -13.63 -27.33 -17.08
CA VAL A 560 -13.39 -27.18 -15.64
C VAL A 560 -12.09 -26.41 -15.45
N PHE A 561 -12.21 -25.17 -14.99
CA PHE A 561 -11.06 -24.30 -14.75
C PHE A 561 -10.21 -24.81 -13.58
N ASP A 562 -8.88 -24.73 -13.68
CA ASP A 562 -7.97 -25.03 -12.57
C ASP A 562 -7.86 -23.82 -11.63
N ALA A 563 -8.99 -23.48 -10.99
CA ALA A 563 -9.16 -22.23 -10.27
C ALA A 563 -8.21 -22.06 -9.07
N GLY A 564 -7.87 -23.15 -8.37
CA GLY A 564 -7.02 -23.12 -7.19
C GLY A 564 -5.66 -22.43 -7.44
N PRO A 565 -4.77 -23.01 -8.26
CA PRO A 565 -3.48 -22.42 -8.55
C PRO A 565 -3.58 -21.10 -9.32
N GLU A 566 -4.49 -20.98 -10.30
CA GLU A 566 -4.57 -19.77 -11.13
C GLU A 566 -5.02 -18.54 -10.35
N LEU A 567 -6.08 -18.65 -9.55
CA LEU A 567 -6.56 -17.53 -8.73
C LEU A 567 -5.55 -17.20 -7.62
N ALA A 568 -4.95 -18.21 -6.99
CA ALA A 568 -3.91 -17.98 -5.99
C ALA A 568 -2.70 -17.25 -6.60
N ASN A 569 -2.24 -17.63 -7.79
CA ASN A 569 -1.12 -16.97 -8.47
C ASN A 569 -1.41 -15.50 -8.80
N MET A 570 -2.64 -15.15 -9.18
CA MET A 570 -3.05 -13.76 -9.37
C MET A 570 -2.94 -12.96 -8.07
N LEU A 571 -3.51 -13.49 -6.98
CA LEU A 571 -3.50 -12.81 -5.68
C LEU A 571 -2.08 -12.64 -5.11
N HIS A 572 -1.24 -13.68 -5.21
CA HIS A 572 0.17 -13.62 -4.77
C HIS A 572 0.99 -12.62 -5.60
N SER A 573 0.72 -12.53 -6.91
CA SER A 573 1.31 -11.51 -7.78
C SER A 573 0.94 -10.10 -7.36
N GLY A 574 -0.33 -9.89 -6.95
CA GLY A 574 -0.82 -8.60 -6.45
C GLY A 574 -0.15 -8.16 -5.14
N VAL A 575 -0.09 -9.03 -4.13
CA VAL A 575 0.56 -8.70 -2.83
C VAL A 575 2.09 -8.65 -2.93
N ALA A 576 2.69 -9.30 -3.93
CA ALA A 576 4.12 -9.30 -4.23
C ALA A 576 5.01 -9.63 -3.01
N GLY A 577 4.58 -10.59 -2.17
CA GLY A 577 5.31 -11.06 -0.99
C GLY A 577 5.27 -10.13 0.23
N ARG A 578 4.50 -9.04 0.20
CA ARG A 578 4.32 -8.14 1.35
C ARG A 578 3.51 -8.83 2.45
N ARG A 579 4.16 -9.12 3.58
CA ARG A 579 3.58 -9.90 4.70
C ARG A 579 2.41 -9.22 5.40
N ASN A 580 2.35 -7.89 5.35
CA ASN A 580 1.28 -7.11 5.95
C ASN A 580 0.08 -6.93 5.00
N MET A 581 0.13 -7.49 3.79
CA MET A 581 -0.95 -7.43 2.82
C MET A 581 -1.61 -8.79 2.63
N GLN A 582 -2.94 -8.79 2.59
CA GLN A 582 -3.75 -9.94 2.23
C GLN A 582 -4.67 -9.56 1.08
N ALA A 583 -4.83 -10.45 0.10
CA ALA A 583 -5.69 -10.26 -1.05
C ALA A 583 -6.71 -11.39 -1.15
N TYR A 584 -7.92 -11.03 -1.58
CA TYR A 584 -9.05 -11.93 -1.70
C TYR A 584 -9.79 -11.66 -3.01
N PHE A 585 -10.25 -12.73 -3.65
CA PHE A 585 -11.39 -12.65 -4.57
C PHE A 585 -12.63 -13.08 -3.80
N ILE A 586 -13.67 -12.24 -3.79
CA ILE A 586 -14.91 -12.51 -3.07
C ILE A 586 -16.15 -12.21 -3.93
N THR A 587 -17.28 -12.83 -3.61
CA THR A 587 -18.59 -12.40 -4.12
C THR A 587 -19.13 -11.21 -3.31
N PRO A 588 -20.15 -10.48 -3.80
CA PRO A 588 -20.84 -9.44 -3.02
C PRO A 588 -21.42 -9.96 -1.69
N GLU A 589 -21.73 -11.25 -1.60
CA GLU A 589 -22.21 -11.93 -0.39
C GLU A 589 -21.08 -12.31 0.59
N ARG A 590 -19.82 -11.92 0.27
CA ARG A 590 -18.59 -12.18 1.03
C ARG A 590 -18.12 -13.64 1.00
N GLN A 591 -18.55 -14.43 0.01
CA GLN A 591 -18.00 -15.76 -0.21
C GLN A 591 -16.61 -15.65 -0.83
N VAL A 592 -15.63 -16.32 -0.25
CA VAL A 592 -14.25 -16.33 -0.74
C VAL A 592 -14.13 -17.27 -1.94
N LEU A 593 -13.68 -16.71 -3.06
CA LEU A 593 -13.34 -17.47 -4.27
C LEU A 593 -11.87 -17.93 -4.19
N ALA A 594 -10.99 -17.03 -3.75
CA ALA A 594 -9.58 -17.31 -3.48
C ALA A 594 -9.02 -16.30 -2.47
N SER A 595 -7.92 -16.67 -1.81
CA SER A 595 -7.31 -15.89 -0.72
C SER A 595 -5.80 -16.13 -0.64
N THR A 596 -5.03 -15.11 -0.24
CA THR A 596 -3.63 -15.28 0.20
C THR A 596 -3.52 -15.65 1.68
N ASP A 597 -4.62 -15.56 2.43
CA ASP A 597 -4.73 -15.93 3.83
C ASP A 597 -5.31 -17.35 3.97
N ALA A 598 -4.53 -18.24 4.58
CA ALA A 598 -4.91 -19.63 4.81
C ALA A 598 -6.06 -19.80 5.82
N VAL A 599 -6.34 -18.79 6.66
CA VAL A 599 -7.47 -18.83 7.62
C VAL A 599 -8.81 -18.75 6.89
N HIS A 600 -8.85 -18.10 5.73
CA HIS A 600 -10.04 -17.91 4.91
C HIS A 600 -9.89 -18.61 3.56
N PRO A 601 -10.02 -19.95 3.50
CA PRO A 601 -9.89 -20.70 2.25
C PRO A 601 -11.06 -20.46 1.29
N PRO A 602 -10.92 -20.83 0.00
CA PRO A 602 -12.03 -20.86 -0.95
C PRO A 602 -13.28 -21.55 -0.40
N GLY A 603 -14.45 -20.95 -0.62
CA GLY A 603 -15.75 -21.39 -0.10
C GLY A 603 -16.08 -20.92 1.33
N ALA A 604 -15.13 -20.30 2.05
CA ALA A 604 -15.41 -19.67 3.34
C ALA A 604 -16.17 -18.36 3.18
N THR A 605 -16.91 -17.94 4.20
CA THR A 605 -17.45 -16.57 4.27
C THR A 605 -16.46 -15.68 5.00
N LEU A 606 -16.01 -14.61 4.35
CA LEU A 606 -15.07 -13.66 4.95
C LEU A 606 -15.72 -12.94 6.14
N ALA A 607 -14.99 -12.86 7.26
CA ALA A 607 -15.42 -12.17 8.48
C ALA A 607 -15.38 -10.63 8.36
N LEU A 608 -15.83 -10.08 7.23
CA LEU A 608 -16.00 -8.65 6.98
C LEU A 608 -17.47 -8.27 7.20
N LYS A 609 -17.75 -7.20 7.97
CA LYS A 609 -19.13 -6.76 8.19
C LYS A 609 -19.73 -6.23 6.88
N ALA A 610 -21.03 -6.49 6.66
CA ALA A 610 -21.72 -6.03 5.45
C ALA A 610 -21.66 -4.50 5.28
N GLU A 611 -21.74 -3.75 6.39
CA GLU A 611 -21.60 -2.29 6.39
C GLU A 611 -20.20 -1.82 5.95
N GLN A 612 -19.14 -2.56 6.31
CA GLN A 612 -17.77 -2.25 5.90
C GLN A 612 -17.58 -2.48 4.40
N LEU A 613 -18.12 -3.58 3.87
CA LEU A 613 -18.10 -3.84 2.43
C LEU A 613 -18.93 -2.80 1.66
N ALA A 614 -20.11 -2.43 2.17
CA ALA A 614 -20.93 -1.40 1.57
C ALA A 614 -20.23 -0.03 1.54
N ALA A 615 -19.49 0.34 2.60
CA ALA A 615 -18.69 1.55 2.64
C ALA A 615 -17.56 1.54 1.60
N LEU A 616 -16.85 0.40 1.45
CA LEU A 616 -15.82 0.22 0.43
C LEU A 616 -16.37 0.37 -1.00
N LEU A 617 -17.53 -0.23 -1.27
CA LEU A 617 -18.19 -0.13 -2.58
C LEU A 617 -18.74 1.29 -2.84
N ALA A 618 -19.28 1.96 -1.82
CA ALA A 618 -19.69 3.36 -1.96
C ALA A 618 -18.49 4.29 -2.24
N ALA A 619 -17.33 3.99 -1.67
CA ALA A 619 -16.09 4.72 -1.94
C ALA A 619 -15.60 4.56 -3.39
N SER A 620 -15.82 3.39 -4.01
CA SER A 620 -15.49 3.20 -5.43
C SER A 620 -16.38 4.07 -6.33
N ASP A 621 -17.68 4.14 -6.03
CA ASP A 621 -18.64 4.86 -6.85
C ASP A 621 -18.43 6.38 -6.83
N HIS A 622 -17.96 6.95 -5.71
CA HIS A 622 -17.74 8.39 -5.54
C HIS A 622 -16.59 8.95 -6.38
N ASN A 623 -15.58 8.13 -6.66
CA ASN A 623 -14.37 8.60 -7.33
C ASN A 623 -14.43 8.49 -8.87
N GLY A 624 -15.52 7.95 -9.41
CA GLY A 624 -15.61 7.61 -10.85
C GLY A 624 -14.53 6.61 -11.29
N ARG A 625 -13.91 5.91 -10.32
CA ARG A 625 -12.85 4.91 -10.49
C ARG A 625 -13.43 3.55 -10.12
N GLY A 626 -13.00 2.48 -10.79
CA GLY A 626 -13.45 1.10 -10.50
C GLY A 626 -13.06 0.54 -9.12
N SER A 627 -12.33 1.33 -8.32
CA SER A 627 -11.70 0.99 -7.04
C SER A 627 -12.01 2.01 -5.95
N GLY A 628 -12.20 1.57 -4.71
CA GLY A 628 -12.38 2.43 -3.53
C GLY A 628 -11.68 1.88 -2.30
N SER A 629 -11.35 2.76 -1.36
CA SER A 629 -10.62 2.42 -0.14
C SER A 629 -11.20 3.05 1.12
N VAL A 630 -10.99 2.38 2.26
CA VAL A 630 -11.41 2.84 3.59
C VAL A 630 -10.37 2.43 4.63
N ILE A 631 -10.05 3.35 5.56
CA ILE A 631 -9.31 3.05 6.78
C ILE A 631 -10.29 2.52 7.84
N MET A 632 -10.04 1.35 8.41
CA MET A 632 -10.94 0.72 9.38
C MET A 632 -10.22 -0.21 10.36
N GLU A 633 -10.98 -0.72 11.34
CA GLU A 633 -10.56 -1.84 12.18
C GLU A 633 -11.07 -3.16 11.58
N HIS A 634 -10.18 -4.14 11.45
CA HIS A 634 -10.51 -5.49 10.99
C HIS A 634 -9.66 -6.52 11.74
N ASP A 635 -10.30 -7.56 12.29
CA ASP A 635 -9.66 -8.63 13.06
C ASP A 635 -8.69 -8.14 14.16
N GLY A 636 -9.11 -7.10 14.89
CA GLY A 636 -8.30 -6.48 15.94
C GLY A 636 -7.05 -5.76 15.43
N GLN A 637 -6.95 -5.47 14.13
CA GLN A 637 -5.88 -4.68 13.51
C GLN A 637 -6.44 -3.37 12.94
N TYR A 638 -5.62 -2.32 12.92
CA TYR A 638 -5.84 -1.16 12.04
C TYR A 638 -5.43 -1.54 10.62
N VAL A 639 -6.35 -1.35 9.67
CA VAL A 639 -6.15 -1.73 8.27
C VAL A 639 -6.53 -0.62 7.30
N ILE A 640 -5.83 -0.58 6.17
CA ILE A 640 -6.33 0.03 4.94
C ILE A 640 -6.96 -1.09 4.11
N ALA A 641 -8.25 -0.96 3.81
CA ALA A 641 -8.95 -1.86 2.92
C ALA A 641 -9.21 -1.18 1.58
N ALA A 642 -8.97 -1.89 0.49
CA ALA A 642 -9.31 -1.45 -0.86
C ALA A 642 -10.13 -2.53 -1.58
N CYS A 643 -11.13 -2.10 -2.35
CA CYS A 643 -12.05 -2.98 -3.05
C CYS A 643 -12.26 -2.50 -4.48
N SER A 644 -12.25 -3.45 -5.43
CA SER A 644 -12.56 -3.19 -6.84
C SER A 644 -13.60 -4.18 -7.35
N ARG A 645 -14.46 -3.72 -8.26
CA ARG A 645 -15.48 -4.55 -8.91
C ARG A 645 -14.95 -5.03 -10.27
N ALA A 646 -15.11 -6.32 -10.56
CA ALA A 646 -14.88 -6.86 -11.89
C ALA A 646 -15.84 -6.20 -12.90
N ALA A 647 -15.29 -5.48 -13.86
CA ALA A 647 -16.04 -4.65 -14.80
C ALA A 647 -16.19 -5.30 -16.20
N GLY A 648 -15.43 -6.36 -16.47
CA GLY A 648 -15.34 -7.00 -17.77
C GLY A 648 -14.04 -6.71 -18.51
N TYR A 649 -13.83 -7.48 -19.58
CA TYR A 649 -12.74 -7.30 -20.53
C TYR A 649 -13.28 -7.50 -21.94
N ARG A 650 -13.16 -6.46 -22.78
CA ARG A 650 -13.76 -6.42 -24.14
C ARG A 650 -15.27 -6.68 -24.07
N GLU A 651 -15.78 -7.70 -24.78
CA GLU A 651 -17.18 -8.13 -24.74
C GLU A 651 -17.56 -8.97 -23.50
N PHE A 652 -16.59 -9.43 -22.70
CA PHE A 652 -16.85 -10.20 -21.48
C PHE A 652 -17.53 -9.33 -20.42
N ARG A 653 -18.59 -9.84 -19.79
CA ARG A 653 -19.48 -9.11 -18.85
C ARG A 653 -20.20 -7.88 -19.44
N ALA A 654 -20.20 -7.69 -20.76
CA ALA A 654 -20.98 -6.62 -21.40
C ALA A 654 -22.49 -6.80 -21.19
N HIS A 655 -22.95 -8.03 -21.00
CA HIS A 655 -24.35 -8.37 -20.70
C HIS A 655 -24.50 -8.74 -19.23
N ALA A 656 -25.33 -7.98 -18.51
CA ALA A 656 -25.59 -8.23 -17.10
C ALA A 656 -26.25 -9.60 -16.87
N GLY A 657 -25.81 -10.32 -15.83
CA GLY A 657 -26.45 -11.55 -15.36
C GLY A 657 -25.97 -12.85 -16.01
N VAL A 658 -24.99 -12.81 -16.93
CA VAL A 658 -24.35 -14.02 -17.47
C VAL A 658 -23.28 -14.53 -16.49
N GLU A 659 -22.33 -13.66 -16.15
CA GLU A 659 -21.22 -13.99 -15.26
C GLU A 659 -21.56 -13.64 -13.81
N GLN A 660 -21.09 -14.45 -12.86
CA GLN A 660 -21.23 -14.11 -11.44
C GLN A 660 -20.41 -12.85 -11.10
N PRO A 661 -20.94 -11.91 -10.30
CA PRO A 661 -20.16 -10.75 -9.84
C PRO A 661 -18.99 -11.17 -8.94
N VAL A 662 -17.83 -10.55 -9.15
CA VAL A 662 -16.63 -10.77 -8.33
C VAL A 662 -16.04 -9.42 -7.91
N LEU A 663 -15.52 -9.39 -6.69
CA LEU A 663 -14.79 -8.28 -6.10
C LEU A 663 -13.36 -8.74 -5.78
N ALA A 664 -12.38 -7.86 -5.97
CA ALA A 664 -11.07 -8.02 -5.35
C ALA A 664 -11.00 -7.14 -4.10
N LEU A 665 -10.67 -7.74 -2.97
CA LEU A 665 -10.44 -7.05 -1.70
C LEU A 665 -8.97 -7.17 -1.31
N LEU A 666 -8.36 -6.04 -0.98
CA LEU A 666 -7.02 -5.97 -0.41
C LEU A 666 -7.11 -5.42 1.01
N LEU A 667 -6.40 -6.05 1.96
CA LEU A 667 -6.27 -5.59 3.34
C LEU A 667 -4.78 -5.39 3.65
N GLU A 668 -4.38 -4.17 3.99
CA GLU A 668 -3.05 -3.85 4.49
C GLU A 668 -3.10 -3.54 5.99
N SER A 669 -2.41 -4.35 6.79
CA SER A 669 -2.39 -4.26 8.26
C SER A 669 -1.23 -3.42 8.79
N PHE A 670 -1.51 -2.56 9.77
CA PHE A 670 -0.54 -1.65 10.37
C PHE A 670 -0.18 -1.98 11.83
N GLY A 671 -1.03 -2.74 12.52
CA GLY A 671 -0.81 -3.18 13.89
C GLY A 671 -2.09 -3.32 14.70
N PRO A 672 -2.01 -3.89 15.92
CA PRO A 672 -3.18 -4.21 16.73
C PRO A 672 -3.91 -2.97 17.24
N VAL A 673 -5.23 -3.05 17.35
CA VAL A 673 -6.07 -2.00 17.92
C VAL A 673 -5.68 -1.75 19.38
N ARG A 674 -5.52 -0.47 19.77
CA ARG A 674 -5.11 -0.08 21.13
C ARG A 674 -6.29 0.38 21.98
N ASP A 675 -6.18 0.22 23.29
CA ASP A 675 -7.22 0.70 24.21
C ASP A 675 -7.33 2.24 24.18
N ARG A 676 -8.56 2.74 24.30
CA ARG A 676 -8.87 4.16 24.20
C ARG A 676 -8.17 5.00 25.29
N ARG A 677 -7.92 4.44 26.48
CA ARG A 677 -7.17 5.10 27.55
C ARG A 677 -5.67 5.17 27.26
N GLU A 678 -5.12 4.17 26.58
CA GLU A 678 -3.73 4.17 26.12
C GLU A 678 -3.52 5.24 25.03
N LEU A 679 -4.46 5.34 24.08
CA LEU A 679 -4.47 6.39 23.06
C LEU A 679 -4.62 7.79 23.67
N ALA A 680 -5.52 7.95 24.65
CA ALA A 680 -5.66 9.21 25.38
C ALA A 680 -4.39 9.57 26.14
N ALA A 681 -3.70 8.60 26.75
CA ALA A 681 -2.43 8.81 27.43
C ALA A 681 -1.31 9.28 26.48
N LEU A 682 -1.31 8.81 25.23
CA LEU A 682 -0.38 9.26 24.18
C LEU A 682 -0.67 10.69 23.71
N GLY A 683 -1.94 11.15 23.78
CA GLY A 683 -2.34 12.50 23.36
C GLY A 683 -2.40 13.56 24.46
N ALA A 684 -2.50 13.18 25.74
CA ALA A 684 -2.84 14.08 26.85
C ALA A 684 -1.67 14.91 27.44
N GLN A 685 -0.50 14.98 26.80
CA GLN A 685 0.66 15.71 27.32
C GLN A 685 0.54 17.27 27.28
N ALA A 686 -0.67 17.85 27.22
CA ALA A 686 -0.84 19.24 26.76
C ALA A 686 -1.81 20.13 27.57
N MET A 687 -2.18 19.81 28.81
CA MET A 687 -3.00 20.75 29.60
C MET A 687 -2.09 21.80 30.27
N GLN A 688 -1.98 22.99 29.66
CA GLN A 688 -1.14 24.05 30.19
C GLN A 688 -1.78 24.77 31.39
N VAL A 689 -0.93 25.11 32.37
CA VAL A 689 -1.26 26.01 33.47
C VAL A 689 -1.05 27.43 32.95
N GLU A 690 -2.13 28.21 32.86
CA GLU A 690 -2.09 29.57 32.35
C GLU A 690 -1.40 30.50 33.36
N SER A 691 -0.51 31.36 32.89
CA SER A 691 0.01 32.46 33.71
C SER A 691 -1.08 33.50 33.91
N ALA A 692 -1.29 33.95 35.14
CA ALA A 692 -2.19 35.07 35.45
C ALA A 692 -1.61 36.40 34.93
N GLN A 693 -1.52 36.56 33.60
CA GLN A 693 -1.18 37.84 32.97
C GLN A 693 -2.45 38.69 32.95
N GLY A 694 -2.63 39.52 33.97
CA GLY A 694 -3.74 40.47 34.02
C GLY A 694 -3.96 41.23 35.33
N MET A 695 -3.39 40.78 36.46
CA MET A 695 -3.49 41.52 37.73
C MET A 695 -2.12 42.06 38.13
N GLN A 696 -1.79 43.23 37.60
CA GLN A 696 -0.81 44.13 38.22
C GLN A 696 -1.43 44.73 39.49
N GLU A 697 -1.53 43.92 40.54
CA GLU A 697 -1.41 44.45 41.89
C GLU A 697 -0.13 43.85 42.49
N ALA A 698 0.73 44.73 42.99
CA ALA A 698 1.98 44.37 43.66
C ALA A 698 1.65 43.62 44.96
N GLY A 699 1.36 42.33 44.83
CA GLY A 699 1.03 41.42 45.92
C GLY A 699 2.06 40.32 46.06
N THR A 700 2.28 39.89 47.30
CA THR A 700 3.22 38.85 47.73
C THR A 700 2.78 37.44 47.29
N GLY A 701 2.98 37.08 46.02
CA GLY A 701 2.73 35.72 45.53
C GLY A 701 3.92 34.78 45.77
N THR A 702 3.65 33.49 46.02
CA THR A 702 4.70 32.47 46.15
C THR A 702 4.90 31.75 44.81
N ASP A 703 6.16 31.58 44.40
CA ASP A 703 6.52 30.81 43.20
C ASP A 703 6.50 29.31 43.48
N TYR A 704 5.79 28.57 42.64
CA TYR A 704 5.67 27.12 42.71
C TYR A 704 6.23 26.47 41.44
N ALA A 705 7.03 25.44 41.65
CA ALA A 705 7.51 24.56 40.62
C ALA A 705 6.54 23.38 40.50
N ILE A 706 5.88 23.28 39.34
CA ILE A 706 4.84 22.31 39.04
C ILE A 706 5.44 21.15 38.24
N PHE A 707 5.02 19.92 38.57
CA PHE A 707 5.51 18.68 37.98
C PHE A 707 4.45 17.57 38.08
N HIS A 708 4.66 16.47 37.35
CA HIS A 708 3.82 15.28 37.43
C HIS A 708 4.50 14.19 38.25
N ALA A 709 3.77 13.55 39.17
CA ALA A 709 4.20 12.32 39.84
C ALA A 709 3.00 11.38 40.07
N GLY A 710 3.14 10.12 39.67
CA GLY A 710 2.02 9.17 39.70
C GLY A 710 0.84 9.60 38.82
N ARG A 711 1.10 10.34 37.73
CA ARG A 711 0.11 10.99 36.84
C ARG A 711 -0.73 12.11 37.49
N ALA A 712 -0.50 12.45 38.76
CA ALA A 712 -1.10 13.61 39.41
C ALA A 712 -0.23 14.86 39.20
N LEU A 713 -0.87 16.04 39.13
CA LEU A 713 -0.19 17.33 39.00
C LEU A 713 0.09 17.88 40.40
N MET A 714 1.37 18.05 40.72
CA MET A 714 1.86 18.43 42.04
C MET A 714 2.74 19.68 41.95
N ALA A 715 2.95 20.34 43.09
CA ALA A 715 3.76 21.54 43.20
C ALA A 715 4.63 21.54 44.47
N LEU A 716 5.79 22.17 44.36
CA LEU A 716 6.68 22.51 45.48
C LEU A 716 7.04 23.99 45.40
N PRO A 717 7.26 24.68 46.53
CA PRO A 717 7.81 26.03 46.50
C PRO A 717 9.14 26.05 45.72
N ALA A 718 9.26 26.92 44.71
CA ALA A 718 10.42 26.94 43.81
C ALA A 718 11.74 27.16 44.58
N ARG A 719 11.71 27.97 45.65
CA ARG A 719 12.84 28.23 46.56
C ARG A 719 13.44 26.97 47.21
N SER A 720 12.67 25.90 47.30
CA SER A 720 13.11 24.64 47.91
C SER A 720 13.87 23.75 46.93
N ILE A 721 13.88 24.10 45.65
CA ILE A 721 14.48 23.31 44.57
C ILE A 721 15.78 23.97 44.12
N GLN A 722 16.79 23.16 43.84
CA GLN A 722 18.06 23.60 43.26
C GLN A 722 18.02 23.55 41.73
N GLU A 723 17.76 22.37 41.18
CA GLU A 723 17.64 22.11 39.76
C GLU A 723 16.93 20.76 39.56
N ALA A 724 16.50 20.49 38.33
CA ALA A 724 16.12 19.17 37.88
C ALA A 724 17.15 18.62 36.88
N VAL A 725 17.38 17.31 36.95
CA VAL A 725 18.28 16.57 36.05
C VAL A 725 17.57 15.32 35.50
N PRO A 726 17.99 14.78 34.33
CA PRO A 726 17.36 13.58 33.80
C PRO A 726 17.64 12.35 34.66
N PHE A 727 16.66 11.46 34.79
CA PHE A 727 16.81 10.21 35.55
C PHE A 727 17.92 9.30 35.02
N THR A 728 18.28 9.42 33.73
CA THR A 728 19.40 8.65 33.13
C THR A 728 20.75 8.89 33.80
N ARG A 729 20.91 9.96 34.60
CA ARG A 729 22.12 10.21 35.41
C ARG A 729 22.14 9.44 36.73
N VAL A 730 21.03 8.84 37.15
CA VAL A 730 20.92 8.10 38.41
C VAL A 730 21.56 6.74 38.27
N GLN A 731 22.48 6.43 39.18
CA GLN A 731 23.00 5.08 39.36
C GLN A 731 22.04 4.32 40.28
N ARG A 732 21.39 3.29 39.76
CA ARG A 732 20.46 2.46 40.55
C ARG A 732 21.22 1.77 41.68
N ALA A 733 20.68 1.91 42.89
CA ALA A 733 21.26 1.32 44.09
C ALA A 733 20.13 0.90 45.04
N ALA A 734 20.16 -0.36 45.48
CA ALA A 734 19.22 -0.84 46.49
C ALA A 734 19.55 -0.23 47.85
N GLY A 735 18.54 0.12 48.64
CA GLY A 735 18.71 0.58 50.01
C GLY A 735 17.53 0.21 50.91
N ASN A 736 17.64 0.55 52.19
CA ASN A 736 16.70 0.09 53.22
C ASN A 736 15.30 0.72 53.15
N ASN A 737 15.12 1.80 52.38
CA ASN A 737 13.82 2.45 52.20
C ASN A 737 13.24 2.05 50.83
N PRO A 738 11.99 1.54 50.76
CA PRO A 738 11.39 1.03 49.52
C PRO A 738 11.18 2.11 48.44
N ALA A 739 11.16 3.40 48.81
CA ALA A 739 11.11 4.50 47.85
C ALA A 739 12.48 4.89 47.30
N ARG A 740 13.60 4.35 47.80
CA ARG A 740 14.93 4.71 47.32
C ARG A 740 15.23 4.03 45.98
N VAL A 741 15.44 4.84 44.95
CA VAL A 741 15.64 4.38 43.55
C VAL A 741 17.13 4.28 43.19
N GLY A 742 17.96 5.15 43.75
CA GLY A 742 19.39 5.16 43.47
C GLY A 742 20.11 6.39 43.99
N MET A 743 21.28 6.66 43.44
CA MET A 743 22.16 7.75 43.84
C MET A 743 22.59 8.58 42.63
N LEU A 744 22.79 9.87 42.84
CA LEU A 744 23.18 10.84 41.82
C LEU A 744 24.45 11.58 42.25
N ASP A 745 25.42 11.68 41.35
CA ASP A 745 26.59 12.55 41.51
C ASP A 745 26.20 13.98 41.14
N VAL A 746 26.23 14.89 42.12
CA VAL A 746 26.00 16.31 41.93
C VAL A 746 27.29 17.08 42.19
N ALA A 747 27.61 18.04 41.34
CA ALA A 747 28.73 18.97 41.51
C ALA A 747 28.17 20.39 41.67
N PRO A 748 27.74 20.80 42.87
CA PRO A 748 27.19 22.14 43.06
C PRO A 748 28.27 23.19 42.75
N GLY A 749 28.00 24.05 41.75
CA GLY A 749 28.81 25.23 41.44
C GLY A 749 30.27 24.98 41.04
N GLY A 750 30.63 23.78 40.56
CA GLY A 750 32.02 23.45 40.19
C GLY A 750 32.90 23.00 41.37
N GLY A 751 32.32 22.72 42.54
CA GLY A 751 33.01 22.18 43.72
C GLY A 751 33.13 20.63 43.76
N SER A 752 33.51 20.09 44.91
CA SER A 752 33.67 18.64 45.16
C SER A 752 32.35 17.87 44.97
N LYS A 753 32.42 16.70 44.30
CA LYS A 753 31.27 15.82 44.08
C LYS A 753 30.56 15.45 45.38
N GLN A 754 29.26 15.71 45.46
CA GLN A 754 28.39 15.28 46.55
C GLN A 754 27.41 14.24 46.03
N PHE A 755 27.29 13.12 46.75
CA PHE A 755 26.31 12.09 46.44
C PHE A 755 24.95 12.43 47.03
N VAL A 756 23.91 12.34 46.20
CA VAL A 756 22.52 12.62 46.58
C VAL A 756 21.67 11.36 46.37
N TRP A 757 20.93 10.95 47.41
CA TRP A 757 19.97 9.84 47.32
C TRP A 757 18.71 10.28 46.58
N VAL A 758 18.24 9.44 45.66
CA VAL A 758 17.04 9.66 44.85
C VAL A 758 15.89 8.79 45.34
N PHE A 759 14.74 9.40 45.58
CA PHE A 759 13.53 8.76 46.08
C PHE A 759 12.35 8.90 45.11
N ASP A 760 11.53 7.86 44.97
CA ASP A 760 10.31 7.83 44.16
C ASP A 760 9.20 8.64 44.82
N LEU A 761 8.91 9.82 44.27
CA LEU A 761 7.86 10.69 44.81
C LEU A 761 6.47 10.12 44.54
N ALA A 762 6.24 9.39 43.45
CA ALA A 762 4.94 8.78 43.17
C ALA A 762 4.63 7.69 44.21
N LEU A 763 5.63 6.86 44.56
CA LEU A 763 5.48 5.86 45.61
C LEU A 763 5.19 6.53 46.95
N LEU A 764 5.92 7.59 47.26
CA LEU A 764 5.73 8.33 48.51
C LEU A 764 4.36 9.01 48.54
N ALA A 765 3.91 9.67 47.48
CA ALA A 765 2.66 10.43 47.45
C ALA A 765 1.42 9.53 47.33
N THR A 766 1.47 8.51 46.47
CA THR A 766 0.29 7.74 46.04
C THR A 766 0.30 6.28 46.52
N GLY A 767 1.42 5.80 47.08
CA GLY A 767 1.61 4.39 47.41
C GLY A 767 1.89 3.48 46.21
N ARG A 768 1.99 4.03 44.99
CA ARG A 768 2.31 3.29 43.77
C ARG A 768 3.60 3.80 43.16
N ALA A 769 4.52 2.89 42.85
CA ALA A 769 5.80 3.23 42.23
C ALA A 769 5.60 3.90 40.87
N ALA A 770 6.46 4.88 40.57
CA ALA A 770 6.48 5.56 39.27
C ALA A 770 6.88 4.57 38.17
N VAL A 771 6.24 4.69 37.00
CA VAL A 771 6.73 4.04 35.79
C VAL A 771 7.85 4.91 35.22
N VAL A 772 9.09 4.47 35.40
CA VAL A 772 10.25 5.18 34.85
C VAL A 772 10.22 5.12 33.32
N THR A 773 10.23 6.28 32.70
CA THR A 773 10.30 6.45 31.25
C THR A 773 11.50 7.32 30.87
N ASP A 774 11.76 7.49 29.57
CA ASP A 774 12.70 8.48 29.05
C ASP A 774 12.37 9.93 29.49
N ASN A 775 11.15 10.16 29.96
CA ASN A 775 10.65 11.47 30.39
C ASN A 775 10.99 11.78 31.85
N SER A 776 11.27 10.74 32.65
CA SER A 776 11.41 10.88 34.09
C SER A 776 12.58 11.80 34.47
N GLN A 777 12.31 12.72 35.40
CA GLN A 777 13.29 13.68 35.91
C GLN A 777 13.55 13.47 37.39
N VAL A 778 14.67 13.99 37.89
CA VAL A 778 15.01 14.03 39.30
C VAL A 778 15.15 15.48 39.73
N MET A 779 14.28 15.94 40.61
CA MET A 779 14.37 17.27 41.21
C MET A 779 15.28 17.21 42.44
N LEU A 780 16.30 18.06 42.47
CA LEU A 780 17.17 18.24 43.63
C LEU A 780 16.53 19.23 44.60
N VAL A 781 16.08 18.73 45.74
CA VAL A 781 15.30 19.50 46.72
C VAL A 781 16.10 19.67 48.00
N ARG A 782 16.14 20.89 48.53
CA ARG A 782 16.70 21.21 49.85
C ARG A 782 15.67 20.87 50.91
N LEU A 783 16.00 19.91 51.76
CA LEU A 783 15.28 19.64 53.00
C LEU A 783 15.96 20.42 54.13
N SER A 784 15.24 21.38 54.71
CA SER A 784 15.65 22.07 55.94
C SER A 784 14.67 21.68 57.04
N THR A 785 15.09 20.83 57.96
CA THR A 785 14.33 20.48 59.17
C THR A 785 15.08 20.97 60.40
N SER A 786 14.40 21.07 61.54
CA SER A 786 14.98 21.45 62.84
C SER A 786 16.18 20.60 63.29
N THR A 787 16.43 19.45 62.65
CA THR A 787 17.46 18.46 63.05
C THR A 787 18.35 17.96 61.90
N CYS A 788 18.11 18.35 60.64
CA CYS A 788 18.92 17.95 59.49
C CYS A 788 18.73 18.94 58.32
N ALA A 789 19.83 19.38 57.72
CA ALA A 789 19.86 20.13 56.47
C ALA A 789 20.61 19.31 55.41
N GLY A 790 19.94 18.99 54.29
CA GLY A 790 20.52 18.16 53.24
C GLY A 790 19.80 18.29 51.91
N THR A 791 20.43 17.83 50.83
CA THR A 791 19.82 17.77 49.49
C THR A 791 19.41 16.34 49.20
N ILE A 792 18.19 16.14 48.71
CA ILE A 792 17.69 14.85 48.22
C ILE A 792 17.25 14.98 46.76
N GLY A 793 17.22 13.87 46.04
CA GLY A 793 16.62 13.77 44.72
C GLY A 793 15.20 13.21 44.83
N LEU A 794 14.24 13.83 44.17
CA LEU A 794 12.88 13.32 44.01
C LEU A 794 12.65 12.94 42.55
N LEU A 795 12.43 11.65 42.29
CA LEU A 795 12.03 11.14 40.99
C LEU A 795 10.57 11.55 40.72
N VAL A 796 10.36 12.19 39.57
CA VAL A 796 9.06 12.64 39.05
C VAL A 796 8.86 12.14 37.62
N ASP A 797 7.60 12.04 37.20
CA ASP A 797 7.22 11.52 35.88
C ASP A 797 7.65 12.48 34.76
N ASP A 798 7.38 13.78 34.93
CA ASP A 798 7.78 14.85 34.00
C ASP A 798 7.73 16.22 34.72
N LEU A 799 8.43 17.22 34.17
CA LEU A 799 8.34 18.62 34.63
C LEU A 799 7.24 19.35 33.88
N HIS A 800 6.57 20.31 34.54
CA HIS A 800 5.50 21.08 33.91
C HIS A 800 5.89 22.54 33.70
N SER A 801 5.81 23.38 34.73
CA SER A 801 6.11 24.82 34.65
C SER A 801 6.49 25.40 36.01
N VAL A 802 6.96 26.65 36.02
CA VAL A 802 7.15 27.45 37.24
C VAL A 802 6.22 28.65 37.15
N GLN A 803 5.34 28.80 38.13
CA GLN A 803 4.23 29.76 38.13
C GLN A 803 4.11 30.42 39.51
N GLN A 804 3.77 31.70 39.53
CA GLN A 804 3.48 32.42 40.76
C GLN A 804 1.99 32.31 41.08
N PHE A 805 1.67 31.96 42.33
CA PHE A 805 0.29 31.94 42.82
C PHE A 805 0.16 32.85 44.04
N ALA A 806 -0.94 33.60 44.09
CA ALA A 806 -1.30 34.37 45.28
C ALA A 806 -1.81 33.44 46.39
N ASP A 807 -1.73 33.90 47.65
CA ASP A 807 -2.07 33.07 48.81
C ASP A 807 -3.56 32.66 48.85
N ASP A 808 -4.44 33.42 48.19
CA ASP A 808 -5.87 33.15 48.06
C ASP A 808 -6.19 32.01 47.05
N ALA A 809 -5.25 31.66 46.17
CA ALA A 809 -5.37 30.52 45.27
C ALA A 809 -5.21 29.17 46.00
N LEU A 810 -4.68 29.18 47.23
CA LEU A 810 -4.46 27.98 48.03
C LEU A 810 -5.69 27.63 48.87
N THR A 811 -6.12 26.38 48.79
CA THR A 811 -7.25 25.85 49.55
C THR A 811 -6.88 24.58 50.30
N ALA A 812 -7.59 24.25 51.38
CA ALA A 812 -7.34 23.02 52.11
C ALA A 812 -7.70 21.80 51.25
N SER A 813 -6.90 20.73 51.33
CA SER A 813 -7.18 19.49 50.61
C SER A 813 -8.44 18.80 51.16
N PRO A 814 -9.38 18.36 50.31
CA PRO A 814 -10.58 17.63 50.74
C PRO A 814 -10.27 16.24 51.30
N MET A 815 -9.05 15.72 51.11
CA MET A 815 -8.61 14.42 51.65
C MET A 815 -8.19 14.47 53.13
N GLY A 816 -8.34 15.62 53.79
CA GLY A 816 -8.18 15.80 55.24
C GLY A 816 -6.81 16.31 55.69
N THR A 817 -6.78 17.06 56.80
CA THR A 817 -5.58 17.58 57.47
C THR A 817 -4.82 16.52 58.28
N ASP A 818 -5.01 15.24 57.95
CA ASP A 818 -4.44 14.13 58.70
C ASP A 818 -2.91 14.21 58.67
N ALA A 819 -2.24 13.89 59.79
CA ALA A 819 -0.79 14.09 59.93
C ALA A 819 0.04 13.28 58.92
N GLN A 820 -0.59 12.30 58.26
CA GLN A 820 0.03 11.46 57.25
C GLN A 820 -0.09 12.01 55.81
N ALA A 821 -1.03 12.91 55.48
CA ALA A 821 -1.22 13.34 54.09
C ALA A 821 -0.05 14.21 53.59
N LEU A 822 0.60 13.85 52.47
CA LEU A 822 1.74 14.58 51.91
C LEU A 822 1.38 15.91 51.26
N ALA A 823 0.12 16.09 50.84
CA ALA A 823 -0.38 17.30 50.21
C ALA A 823 -1.56 17.91 51.00
N PRO A 824 -1.29 18.69 52.07
CA PRO A 824 -2.33 19.27 52.91
C PRO A 824 -3.11 20.41 52.24
N ARG A 825 -2.59 20.99 51.15
CA ARG A 825 -3.17 22.12 50.43
C ARG A 825 -3.24 21.83 48.92
N LEU A 826 -4.19 22.48 48.27
CA LEU A 826 -4.40 22.48 46.82
C LEU A 826 -4.30 23.90 46.28
N ILE A 827 -3.58 24.08 45.17
CA ILE A 827 -3.55 25.33 44.41
C ILE A 827 -4.64 25.27 43.34
N LYS A 828 -5.52 26.29 43.32
CA LYS A 828 -6.53 26.49 42.26
C LYS A 828 -5.92 27.26 41.10
N ALA A 829 -5.68 26.59 39.99
CA ALA A 829 -5.20 27.16 38.74
C ALA A 829 -6.33 27.29 37.71
N ASN A 830 -6.11 28.09 36.66
CA ASN A 830 -7.03 28.30 35.52
C ASN A 830 -8.47 28.62 35.96
N GLY A 831 -8.64 29.58 36.88
CA GLY A 831 -9.95 29.96 37.40
C GLY A 831 -10.65 28.89 38.26
N GLY A 832 -9.91 27.91 38.78
CA GLY A 832 -10.43 26.81 39.60
C GLY A 832 -10.73 25.52 38.82
N ASN A 833 -10.51 25.51 37.50
CA ASN A 833 -10.72 24.34 36.65
C ASN A 833 -9.58 23.31 36.72
N LEU A 834 -8.46 23.68 37.34
CA LEU A 834 -7.31 22.82 37.55
C LEU A 834 -6.88 22.88 39.02
N LEU A 835 -6.77 21.73 39.66
CA LEU A 835 -6.30 21.60 41.05
C LEU A 835 -4.91 20.97 41.05
N ILE A 836 -3.98 21.59 41.78
CA ILE A 836 -2.58 21.15 41.88
C ILE A 836 -2.28 20.84 43.35
N GLU A 837 -1.70 19.67 43.63
CA GLU A 837 -1.37 19.25 45.00
C GLU A 837 -0.07 19.91 45.49
N GLU A 838 -0.14 20.71 46.56
CA GLU A 838 1.07 21.30 47.18
C GLU A 838 1.72 20.28 48.13
N ILE A 839 2.91 19.81 47.79
CA ILE A 839 3.66 18.85 48.61
C ILE A 839 4.31 19.54 49.81
N ASP A 840 4.03 19.03 51.00
CA ASP A 840 4.63 19.49 52.26
C ASP A 840 5.97 18.80 52.51
N LEU A 841 7.05 19.58 52.48
CA LEU A 841 8.41 19.10 52.64
C LEU A 841 8.74 18.61 54.05
N GLU A 842 8.08 19.13 55.09
CA GLU A 842 8.29 18.67 56.46
C GLU A 842 7.67 17.27 56.62
N ARG A 843 6.47 17.07 56.09
CA ARG A 843 5.80 15.75 56.06
C ARG A 843 6.57 14.73 55.22
N LEU A 844 7.14 15.18 54.09
CA LEU A 844 8.03 14.35 53.26
C LEU A 844 9.29 13.93 54.02
N ALA A 845 9.91 14.86 54.77
CA ALA A 845 11.10 14.55 55.58
C ALA A 845 10.82 13.49 56.64
N VAL A 846 9.64 13.54 57.28
CA VAL A 846 9.22 12.53 58.27
C VAL A 846 9.07 11.15 57.62
N ARG A 847 8.42 11.07 56.45
CA ARG A 847 8.24 9.80 55.72
C ARG A 847 9.55 9.17 55.24
N LEU A 848 10.59 9.97 55.00
CA LEU A 848 11.91 9.49 54.56
C LEU A 848 12.81 9.00 55.71
N ARG A 849 12.44 9.26 56.97
CA ARG A 849 13.18 8.78 58.16
C ARG A 849 12.75 7.38 58.61
N VAL A 850 11.62 6.89 58.10
CA VAL A 850 11.12 5.52 58.26
C VAL A 850 11.69 4.66 57.14
#